data_AF-G1KCD4-F1
#
_entry.id   AF-G1KCD4-F1
#
_cell.length_a   1.000
_cell.length_b   1.000
_cell.length_c   1.000
_cell.angle_alpha   90.00
_cell.angle_beta   90.00
_cell.angle_gamma   90.00
#
_symmetry.space_group_name_H-M   'P 1'
#
loop_
_entity.id
_entity.type
_entity.pdbx_description
1 polymer ?
#
loop_
_entity_poly.entity_id
_entity_poly.type
_entity_poly.pdbx_seq_one_letter_code
_entity_poly.pdbx_strand_id
1 'polypeptide(L)'
;IKKYPSPVQLIVQFLEQASKPLVNEQNQVQPPPDNKRNRILKLLALKVAAHLKWDLDILEKSLSVPVLNMLLNELLCISKVPPGTKHVDVDLASVPPTTAMAILLYNRWAIRTIVKSSFPVKQAKPGPPQLNVMNQVQQEKEVTENILKVLKEQADDSILVLEGALKLNKDLYIHTIRTLDLLAMEPGMVNGETESSAAGFIISSEEMQCQVCYDLGAIYFQQGSMNFELYVNAREKFFRTKELISKIGSSLHCIIDERRLAGYCQACGVLAPSDNTSSPSTPYSQIHSCLRSGNYQELVKIFLEDNQTPTLPVQFKQSVLRELSQKAQQGDAVLDEICFKVCACNSVCDVMHGRPVGVQFSQLFLRPTKEKIDFLLEVCSKSLQVETASESSKRKMAYFLKNLCLGLEDLQLVFMISSHELFMALLKDDERKLLIDQMRKRSPRVNLGTKPITSFYDIPASASVNIGQLEHQLILSVDPWRIRQILIELHGMTAERQFWTVSNKWEVPNVYGNVILGIKDSLTRDLVYILMAKGLHCITVKDFVHAKQLFAACLELVTEFSPKLRQVMLNEMLLLDIYTHEAGAGLSGERPPSDLISRVRGYLEMRVPDIPLRQVVAEECAAFLLNWRENEYLTMQVPLSLVQNNPYVKLGQLLAATCKDLPGPKESRRAAKDLWEVVVQICSVSNQHKRGNDGRVSLIKHRESTLGIMYRHVLE
;
A
#
# COMPACT_ATOMS: atom_id res chain seq x y z
N ILE A 1 -27.32 -31.64 -57.33
CA ILE A 1 -26.69 -32.64 -56.43
C ILE A 1 -27.58 -32.76 -55.20
N LYS A 2 -28.35 -33.84 -55.05
CA LYS A 2 -29.11 -34.10 -53.82
C LYS A 2 -28.09 -34.24 -52.68
N LYS A 3 -28.04 -33.27 -51.76
CA LYS A 3 -27.21 -33.39 -50.55
C LYS A 3 -27.77 -34.55 -49.73
N TYR A 4 -27.04 -35.66 -49.67
CA TYR A 4 -27.34 -36.71 -48.72
C TYR A 4 -27.29 -36.09 -47.30
N PRO A 5 -28.26 -36.40 -46.41
CA PRO A 5 -28.26 -35.88 -45.05
C PRO A 5 -26.99 -36.35 -44.34
N SER A 6 -26.37 -35.47 -43.54
CA SER A 6 -25.21 -35.89 -42.76
C SER A 6 -25.62 -36.94 -41.72
N PRO A 7 -24.72 -37.86 -41.32
CA PRO A 7 -24.99 -38.84 -40.25
C PRO A 7 -25.58 -38.18 -38.99
N VAL A 8 -25.08 -37.01 -38.62
CA VAL A 8 -25.55 -36.23 -37.47
C VAL A 8 -27.00 -35.76 -37.65
N GLN A 9 -27.37 -35.25 -38.83
CA GLN A 9 -28.74 -34.84 -39.13
C GLN A 9 -29.71 -36.02 -39.06
N LEU A 10 -29.28 -37.21 -39.47
CA LEU A 10 -30.10 -38.42 -39.36
C LEU A 10 -30.35 -38.81 -37.90
N ILE A 11 -29.34 -38.74 -37.02
CA ILE A 11 -29.51 -39.01 -35.58
C ILE A 11 -30.56 -38.07 -34.98
N VAL A 12 -30.44 -36.76 -35.23
CA VAL A 12 -31.39 -35.75 -34.74
C VAL A 12 -32.80 -36.04 -35.25
N GLN A 13 -32.95 -36.25 -36.56
CA GLN A 13 -34.26 -36.51 -37.17
C GLN A 13 -34.92 -37.79 -36.64
N PHE A 14 -34.17 -38.87 -36.47
CA PHE A 14 -34.71 -40.12 -35.96
C PHE A 14 -35.12 -40.03 -34.49
N LEU A 15 -34.30 -39.41 -33.64
CA LEU A 15 -34.61 -39.26 -32.22
C LEU A 15 -35.72 -38.24 -31.96
N GLU A 16 -35.72 -37.10 -32.65
CA GLU A 16 -36.82 -36.13 -32.53
C GLU A 16 -38.16 -36.75 -32.98
N GLN A 17 -38.17 -37.52 -34.07
CA GLN A 17 -39.41 -38.17 -34.52
C GLN A 17 -39.86 -39.30 -33.58
N ALA A 18 -38.93 -40.04 -32.97
CA ALA A 18 -39.25 -41.09 -32.01
C ALA A 18 -39.72 -40.56 -30.65
N SER A 19 -39.23 -39.37 -30.26
CA SER A 19 -39.48 -38.76 -28.94
C SER A 19 -40.50 -37.62 -28.96
N LYS A 20 -41.22 -37.40 -30.08
CA LYS A 20 -42.29 -36.40 -30.16
C LYS A 20 -43.43 -36.74 -29.18
N PRO A 21 -43.72 -35.87 -28.19
CA PRO A 21 -44.84 -36.10 -27.29
C PRO A 21 -46.16 -35.97 -28.04
N LEU A 22 -47.12 -36.82 -27.70
CA LEU A 22 -48.49 -36.71 -28.20
C LEU A 22 -49.27 -35.76 -27.29
N VAL A 23 -49.98 -34.82 -27.88
CA VAL A 23 -50.91 -33.94 -27.16
C VAL A 23 -52.30 -34.56 -27.32
N ASN A 24 -52.96 -34.90 -26.21
CA ASN A 24 -54.32 -35.42 -26.26
C ASN A 24 -55.34 -34.31 -26.60
N GLU A 25 -56.60 -34.67 -26.88
CA GLU A 25 -57.68 -33.71 -27.20
C GLU A 25 -57.95 -32.67 -26.08
N GLN A 26 -57.39 -32.88 -24.88
CA GLN A 26 -57.47 -31.98 -23.72
C GLN A 26 -56.18 -31.15 -23.51
N ASN A 27 -55.29 -31.07 -24.51
CA ASN A 27 -54.00 -30.37 -24.45
C ASN A 27 -53.03 -30.86 -23.37
N GLN A 28 -53.20 -32.08 -22.85
CA GLN A 28 -52.26 -32.69 -21.93
C GLN A 28 -51.17 -33.45 -22.69
N VAL A 29 -49.92 -33.22 -22.30
CA VAL A 29 -48.72 -33.83 -22.88
C VAL A 29 -48.61 -35.26 -22.37
N GLN A 30 -48.75 -36.24 -23.26
CA GLN A 30 -48.49 -37.65 -22.95
C GLN A 30 -47.07 -38.05 -23.33
N PRO A 31 -46.43 -38.97 -22.56
CA PRO A 31 -45.12 -39.49 -22.92
C PRO A 31 -45.15 -40.16 -24.31
N PRO A 32 -44.03 -40.18 -25.05
CA PRO A 32 -43.98 -40.77 -26.38
C PRO A 32 -44.40 -42.25 -26.35
N PRO A 33 -45.26 -42.71 -27.28
CA PRO A 33 -45.69 -44.11 -27.31
C PRO A 33 -44.53 -45.04 -27.68
N ASP A 34 -44.28 -46.09 -26.89
CA ASP A 34 -43.30 -47.13 -27.24
C ASP A 34 -43.87 -48.11 -28.26
N ASN A 35 -43.97 -47.67 -29.51
CA ASN A 35 -44.47 -48.47 -30.63
C ASN A 35 -43.32 -49.01 -31.51
N LYS A 36 -43.62 -50.04 -32.33
CA LYS A 36 -42.65 -50.67 -33.24
C LYS A 36 -41.92 -49.66 -34.13
N ARG A 37 -42.63 -48.60 -34.57
CA ARG A 37 -42.05 -47.51 -35.38
C ARG A 37 -40.98 -46.74 -34.61
N ASN A 38 -41.25 -46.33 -33.37
CA ASN A 38 -40.32 -45.57 -32.54
C ASN A 38 -39.10 -46.40 -32.15
N ARG A 39 -39.27 -47.70 -31.89
CA ARG A 39 -38.14 -48.64 -31.67
C ARG A 39 -37.22 -48.73 -32.89
N ILE A 40 -37.79 -48.81 -34.11
CA ILE A 40 -37.00 -48.82 -35.34
C ILE A 40 -36.24 -47.51 -35.55
N LEU A 41 -36.88 -46.36 -35.29
CA LEU A 41 -36.23 -45.05 -35.42
C LEU A 41 -35.07 -44.88 -34.43
N LYS A 42 -35.27 -45.28 -33.17
CA LYS A 42 -34.24 -45.32 -32.12
C LYS A 42 -33.06 -46.23 -32.52
N LEU A 43 -33.34 -47.43 -33.02
CA LEU A 43 -32.32 -48.34 -33.53
C LEU A 43 -31.54 -47.74 -34.70
N LEU A 44 -32.22 -47.06 -35.64
CA LEU A 44 -31.56 -46.38 -36.75
C LEU A 44 -30.61 -45.27 -36.25
N ALA A 45 -31.00 -44.51 -35.22
CA ALA A 45 -30.11 -43.52 -34.61
C ALA A 45 -28.84 -44.16 -34.02
N LEU A 46 -28.97 -45.29 -33.31
CA LEU A 46 -27.83 -46.04 -32.77
C LEU A 46 -26.94 -46.63 -33.86
N LYS A 47 -27.50 -47.10 -34.98
CA LYS A 47 -26.71 -47.58 -36.13
C LYS A 47 -25.90 -46.45 -36.76
N VAL A 48 -26.45 -45.25 -36.84
CA VAL A 48 -25.74 -44.09 -37.35
C VAL A 48 -24.64 -43.66 -36.36
N ALA A 49 -24.86 -43.76 -35.04
CA ALA A 49 -23.82 -43.55 -34.03
C ALA A 49 -22.70 -44.61 -34.10
N ALA A 50 -23.06 -45.87 -34.36
CA ALA A 50 -22.10 -46.95 -34.60
C ALA A 50 -21.29 -46.75 -35.90
N HIS A 51 -21.88 -46.15 -36.94
CA HIS A 51 -21.15 -45.73 -38.15
C HIS A 51 -20.11 -44.64 -37.84
N LEU A 52 -20.42 -43.75 -36.90
CA LEU A 52 -19.49 -42.75 -36.35
C LEU A 52 -18.52 -43.33 -35.30
N LYS A 53 -18.52 -44.66 -35.12
CA LYS A 53 -17.66 -45.39 -34.17
C LYS A 53 -17.80 -44.95 -32.72
N TRP A 54 -18.92 -44.33 -32.35
CA TRP A 54 -19.14 -43.79 -31.00
C TRP A 54 -18.08 -42.80 -30.53
N ASP A 55 -17.46 -42.08 -31.47
CA ASP A 55 -16.50 -41.04 -31.16
C ASP A 55 -17.19 -39.88 -30.42
N LEU A 56 -16.90 -39.75 -29.12
CA LEU A 56 -17.48 -38.72 -28.27
C LEU A 56 -17.08 -37.31 -28.73
N ASP A 57 -15.89 -37.10 -29.34
CA ASP A 57 -15.51 -35.78 -29.85
C ASP A 57 -16.37 -35.37 -31.05
N ILE A 58 -16.73 -36.32 -31.92
CA ILE A 58 -17.65 -36.06 -33.03
C ILE A 58 -19.06 -35.83 -32.49
N LEU A 59 -19.55 -36.70 -31.61
CA LEU A 59 -20.91 -36.63 -31.08
C LEU A 59 -21.15 -35.36 -30.26
N GLU A 60 -20.23 -35.00 -29.36
CA GLU A 60 -20.34 -33.81 -28.49
C GLU A 60 -20.21 -32.49 -29.26
N LYS A 61 -19.49 -32.45 -30.39
CA LYS A 61 -19.38 -31.25 -31.24
C LYS A 61 -20.58 -31.08 -32.17
N SER A 62 -21.28 -32.17 -32.48
CA SER A 62 -22.27 -32.21 -33.55
C SER A 62 -23.72 -32.37 -33.08
N LEU A 63 -23.95 -32.88 -31.87
CA LEU A 63 -25.27 -33.04 -31.26
C LEU A 63 -25.41 -32.12 -30.03
N SER A 64 -26.63 -31.65 -29.76
CA SER A 64 -26.92 -30.94 -28.50
C SER A 64 -26.99 -31.91 -27.33
N VAL A 65 -26.76 -31.39 -26.11
CA VAL A 65 -26.74 -32.18 -24.86
C VAL A 65 -28.02 -33.02 -24.70
N PRO A 66 -29.24 -32.52 -24.96
CA PRO A 66 -30.45 -33.32 -24.85
C PRO A 66 -30.50 -34.48 -25.85
N VAL A 67 -30.06 -34.26 -27.10
CA VAL A 67 -30.07 -35.29 -28.15
C VAL A 67 -29.06 -36.39 -27.85
N LEU A 68 -27.87 -36.02 -27.38
CA LEU A 68 -26.85 -36.98 -26.99
C LEU A 68 -27.25 -37.77 -25.73
N ASN A 69 -27.90 -37.12 -24.77
CA ASN A 69 -28.48 -37.80 -23.61
C ASN A 69 -29.53 -38.85 -24.03
N MET A 70 -30.42 -38.50 -24.97
CA MET A 70 -31.41 -39.46 -25.50
C MET A 70 -30.74 -40.65 -26.18
N LEU A 71 -29.72 -40.39 -27.02
CA LEU A 71 -28.99 -41.42 -27.75
C LEU A 71 -28.28 -42.41 -26.80
N LEU A 72 -27.60 -41.90 -25.76
CA LEU A 72 -26.86 -42.75 -24.82
C LEU A 72 -27.79 -43.51 -23.87
N ASN A 73 -28.92 -42.92 -23.45
CA ASN A 73 -29.92 -43.67 -22.69
C ASN A 73 -30.50 -44.82 -23.51
N GLU A 74 -30.75 -44.62 -24.81
CA GLU A 74 -31.20 -45.70 -25.69
C GLU A 74 -30.12 -46.79 -25.86
N LEU A 75 -28.83 -46.42 -25.91
CA LEU A 75 -27.73 -47.37 -25.92
C LEU A 75 -27.71 -48.25 -24.64
N LEU A 76 -27.96 -47.65 -23.47
CA LEU A 76 -28.08 -48.39 -22.21
C LEU A 76 -29.27 -49.36 -22.23
N CYS A 77 -30.41 -48.92 -22.76
CA CYS A 77 -31.60 -49.77 -22.92
C CYS A 77 -31.34 -50.97 -23.84
N ILE A 78 -30.75 -50.77 -25.02
CA ILE A 78 -30.43 -51.87 -25.95
C ILE A 78 -29.36 -52.81 -25.39
N SER A 79 -28.44 -52.28 -24.57
CA SER A 79 -27.41 -53.08 -23.91
C SER A 79 -27.92 -53.82 -22.66
N LYS A 80 -29.25 -53.81 -22.42
CA LYS A 80 -29.94 -54.49 -21.31
C LYS A 80 -29.45 -54.09 -19.93
N VAL A 81 -29.05 -52.82 -19.75
CA VAL A 81 -28.76 -52.28 -18.41
C VAL A 81 -30.08 -52.21 -17.62
N PRO A 82 -30.18 -52.80 -16.42
CA PRO A 82 -31.43 -52.80 -15.65
C PRO A 82 -31.95 -51.38 -15.38
N PRO A 83 -33.22 -51.08 -15.70
CA PRO A 83 -33.78 -49.75 -15.48
C PRO A 83 -33.88 -49.45 -13.97
N GLY A 84 -33.40 -48.29 -13.55
CA GLY A 84 -33.47 -47.82 -12.16
C GLY A 84 -32.32 -48.28 -11.24
N THR A 85 -31.40 -49.11 -11.72
CA THR A 85 -30.18 -49.47 -10.98
C THR A 85 -29.11 -48.39 -11.17
N LYS A 86 -28.45 -47.97 -10.09
CA LYS A 86 -27.30 -47.06 -10.20
C LYS A 86 -26.14 -47.79 -10.86
N HIS A 87 -25.43 -47.11 -11.77
CA HIS A 87 -24.29 -47.72 -12.47
C HIS A 87 -23.16 -48.16 -11.53
N VAL A 88 -23.03 -47.53 -10.34
CA VAL A 88 -22.03 -47.88 -9.31
C VAL A 88 -22.27 -49.27 -8.73
N ASP A 89 -23.52 -49.71 -8.67
CA ASP A 89 -23.90 -51.00 -8.09
C ASP A 89 -23.71 -52.16 -9.09
N VAL A 90 -23.35 -51.86 -10.35
CA VAL A 90 -23.14 -52.85 -11.41
C VAL A 90 -21.67 -53.24 -11.44
N ASP A 91 -21.38 -54.52 -11.20
CA ASP A 91 -20.02 -55.05 -11.37
C ASP A 91 -19.65 -55.17 -12.85
N LEU A 92 -18.79 -54.26 -13.34
CA LEU A 92 -18.33 -54.22 -14.72
C LEU A 92 -17.55 -55.48 -15.14
N ALA A 93 -17.01 -56.25 -14.20
CA ALA A 93 -16.28 -57.48 -14.49
C ALA A 93 -17.21 -58.63 -14.88
N SER A 94 -18.39 -58.74 -14.27
CA SER A 94 -19.36 -59.82 -14.49
C SER A 94 -20.35 -59.58 -15.63
N VAL A 95 -20.57 -58.33 -16.05
CA VAL A 95 -21.45 -58.01 -17.18
C VAL A 95 -20.79 -58.23 -18.56
N PRO A 96 -21.58 -58.42 -19.64
CA PRO A 96 -21.05 -58.55 -20.99
C PRO A 96 -20.16 -57.35 -21.40
N PRO A 97 -19.07 -57.56 -22.16
CA PRO A 97 -18.17 -56.48 -22.57
C PRO A 97 -18.85 -55.31 -23.30
N THR A 98 -19.89 -55.59 -24.07
CA THR A 98 -20.71 -54.58 -24.77
C THR A 98 -21.56 -53.75 -23.81
N THR A 99 -22.09 -54.37 -22.76
CA THR A 99 -22.85 -53.69 -21.71
C THR A 99 -21.94 -52.86 -20.83
N ALA A 100 -20.76 -53.40 -20.45
CA ALA A 100 -19.72 -52.62 -19.77
C ALA A 100 -19.33 -51.39 -20.59
N MET A 101 -19.08 -51.54 -21.89
CA MET A 101 -18.72 -50.42 -22.75
C MET A 101 -19.83 -49.36 -22.86
N ALA A 102 -21.10 -49.76 -22.95
CA ALA A 102 -22.23 -48.82 -22.95
C ALA A 102 -22.31 -47.98 -21.66
N ILE A 103 -22.12 -48.63 -20.50
CA ILE A 103 -22.05 -47.95 -19.20
C ILE A 103 -20.86 -46.99 -19.17
N LEU A 104 -19.68 -47.39 -19.66
CA LEU A 104 -18.50 -46.52 -19.70
C LEU A 104 -18.68 -45.32 -20.63
N LEU A 105 -19.27 -45.50 -21.82
CA LEU A 105 -19.55 -44.39 -22.74
C LEU A 105 -20.47 -43.35 -22.12
N TYR A 106 -21.54 -43.78 -21.43
CA TYR A 106 -22.44 -42.88 -20.74
C TYR A 106 -21.72 -42.09 -19.64
N ASN A 107 -20.99 -42.77 -18.74
CA ASN A 107 -20.32 -42.10 -17.62
C ASN A 107 -19.17 -41.19 -18.09
N ARG A 108 -18.44 -41.57 -19.14
CA ARG A 108 -17.43 -40.70 -19.77
C ARG A 108 -18.06 -39.45 -20.37
N TRP A 109 -19.15 -39.59 -21.12
CA TRP A 109 -19.89 -38.46 -21.66
C TRP A 109 -20.44 -37.55 -20.56
N ALA A 110 -21.01 -38.12 -19.49
CA ALA A 110 -21.54 -37.38 -18.36
C ALA A 110 -20.47 -36.45 -17.76
N ILE A 111 -19.29 -37.01 -17.44
CA ILE A 111 -18.17 -36.27 -16.88
C ILE A 111 -17.61 -35.23 -17.86
N ARG A 112 -17.40 -35.60 -19.13
CA ARG A 112 -16.94 -34.67 -20.17
C ARG A 112 -17.91 -33.50 -20.36
N THR A 113 -19.21 -33.76 -20.29
CA THR A 113 -20.26 -32.74 -20.41
C THR A 113 -20.25 -31.80 -19.22
N ILE A 114 -20.07 -32.31 -18.00
CA ILE A 114 -19.89 -31.48 -16.79
C ILE A 114 -18.69 -30.55 -16.97
N VAL A 115 -17.52 -31.10 -17.31
CA VAL A 115 -16.30 -30.30 -17.50
C VAL A 115 -16.48 -29.28 -18.63
N LYS A 116 -17.06 -29.67 -19.77
CA LYS A 116 -17.30 -28.74 -20.90
C LYS A 116 -18.24 -27.61 -20.53
N SER A 117 -19.27 -27.88 -19.73
CA SER A 117 -20.22 -26.86 -19.26
C SER A 117 -19.58 -25.81 -18.34
N SER A 118 -18.43 -26.11 -17.75
CA SER A 118 -17.70 -25.18 -16.88
C SER A 118 -16.86 -24.14 -17.65
N PHE A 119 -16.62 -24.34 -18.96
CA PHE A 119 -15.83 -23.38 -19.74
C PHE A 119 -16.68 -22.15 -20.15
N PRO A 120 -16.13 -20.93 -20.06
CA PRO A 120 -16.83 -19.72 -20.47
C PRO A 120 -16.81 -19.58 -22.00
N VAL A 121 -17.66 -20.35 -22.69
CA VAL A 121 -17.80 -20.28 -24.16
C VAL A 121 -18.72 -19.13 -24.53
N LYS A 122 -18.24 -18.21 -25.38
CA LYS A 122 -19.01 -17.07 -25.89
C LYS A 122 -20.25 -17.58 -26.63
N GLN A 123 -21.43 -17.32 -26.09
CA GLN A 123 -22.69 -17.69 -26.74
C GLN A 123 -22.86 -16.92 -28.06
N ALA A 124 -23.38 -17.58 -29.09
CA ALA A 124 -23.77 -16.91 -30.33
C ALA A 124 -24.88 -15.89 -30.01
N LYS A 125 -24.68 -14.64 -30.42
CA LYS A 125 -25.71 -13.61 -30.26
C LYS A 125 -26.95 -14.02 -31.05
N PRO A 126 -28.14 -14.14 -30.44
CA PRO A 126 -29.35 -14.43 -31.18
C PRO A 126 -29.60 -13.29 -32.18
N GLY A 127 -29.91 -13.66 -33.43
CA GLY A 127 -30.40 -12.72 -34.44
C GLY A 127 -31.77 -12.14 -34.06
N PRO A 128 -32.35 -11.26 -34.90
CA PRO A 128 -33.63 -10.61 -34.60
C PRO A 128 -34.73 -11.63 -34.28
N PRO A 129 -35.56 -11.38 -33.25
CA PRO A 129 -36.46 -12.38 -32.68
C PRO A 129 -37.61 -12.68 -33.65
N GLN A 130 -37.70 -13.93 -34.10
CA GLN A 130 -38.97 -14.52 -34.52
C GLN A 130 -39.56 -15.28 -33.32
N LEU A 131 -40.79 -14.97 -32.93
CA LEU A 131 -41.43 -15.49 -31.71
C LEU A 131 -41.36 -17.02 -31.56
N ASN A 132 -41.48 -17.77 -32.66
CA ASN A 132 -41.47 -19.24 -32.62
C ASN A 132 -40.07 -19.84 -32.39
N VAL A 133 -39.00 -19.16 -32.82
CA VAL A 133 -37.61 -19.64 -32.66
C VAL A 133 -37.09 -19.34 -31.25
N MET A 134 -37.55 -18.25 -30.63
CA MET A 134 -37.12 -17.86 -29.28
C MET A 134 -37.63 -18.84 -28.21
N ASN A 135 -38.88 -19.31 -28.33
CA ASN A 135 -39.44 -20.30 -27.40
C ASN A 135 -38.73 -21.67 -27.49
N GLN A 136 -38.35 -22.12 -28.69
CA GLN A 136 -37.63 -23.39 -28.86
C GLN A 136 -36.20 -23.34 -28.31
N VAL A 137 -35.48 -22.24 -28.57
CA VAL A 137 -34.11 -22.06 -28.06
C VAL A 137 -34.11 -21.91 -26.53
N GLN A 138 -35.12 -21.27 -25.95
CA GLN A 138 -35.24 -21.15 -24.50
C GLN A 138 -35.61 -22.48 -23.84
N GLN A 139 -36.51 -23.26 -24.44
CA GLN A 139 -36.86 -24.59 -23.98
C GLN A 139 -35.68 -25.56 -24.05
N GLU A 140 -34.89 -25.55 -25.13
CA GLU A 140 -33.69 -26.39 -25.25
C GLU A 140 -32.62 -26.03 -24.21
N LYS A 141 -32.48 -24.74 -23.88
CA LYS A 141 -31.60 -24.29 -22.79
C LYS A 141 -32.05 -24.82 -21.43
N GLU A 142 -33.34 -24.71 -21.11
CA GLU A 142 -33.90 -25.23 -19.86
C GLU A 142 -33.71 -26.75 -19.73
N VAL A 143 -33.98 -27.50 -20.80
CA VAL A 143 -33.74 -28.96 -20.83
C VAL A 143 -32.26 -29.27 -20.64
N THR A 144 -31.37 -28.50 -21.27
CA THR A 144 -29.92 -28.68 -21.11
C THR A 144 -29.48 -28.41 -19.66
N GLU A 145 -29.99 -27.36 -19.02
CA GLU A 145 -29.68 -27.04 -17.63
C GLU A 145 -30.20 -28.10 -16.66
N ASN A 146 -31.41 -28.63 -16.89
CA ASN A 146 -31.98 -29.71 -16.10
C ASN A 146 -31.13 -31.00 -16.20
N ILE A 147 -30.70 -31.37 -17.42
CA ILE A 147 -29.79 -32.51 -17.61
C ILE A 147 -28.47 -32.26 -16.90
N LEU A 148 -27.87 -31.08 -17.05
CA LEU A 148 -26.60 -30.75 -16.38
C LEU A 148 -26.71 -30.81 -14.86
N LYS A 149 -27.86 -30.43 -14.28
CA LYS A 149 -28.12 -30.56 -12.85
C LYS A 149 -28.09 -32.03 -12.42
N VAL A 150 -28.82 -32.90 -13.13
CA VAL A 150 -28.83 -34.35 -12.85
C VAL A 150 -27.44 -34.96 -13.01
N LEU A 151 -26.70 -34.61 -14.07
CA LEU A 151 -25.34 -35.12 -14.27
C LEU A 151 -24.40 -34.70 -13.13
N LYS A 152 -24.51 -33.46 -12.63
CA LYS A 152 -23.72 -32.98 -11.49
C LYS A 152 -24.05 -33.72 -10.19
N GLU A 153 -25.34 -34.01 -9.95
CA GLU A 153 -25.78 -34.81 -8.79
C GLU A 153 -25.27 -36.26 -8.87
N GLN A 154 -25.04 -36.79 -10.08
CA GLN A 154 -24.52 -38.13 -10.35
C GLN A 154 -23.01 -38.17 -10.63
N ALA A 155 -22.29 -37.06 -10.43
CA ALA A 155 -20.88 -36.95 -10.81
C ALA A 155 -19.99 -37.91 -10.02
N ASP A 156 -20.18 -38.02 -8.71
CA ASP A 156 -19.38 -38.90 -7.85
C ASP A 156 -19.60 -40.38 -8.19
N ASP A 157 -20.86 -40.75 -8.43
CA ASP A 157 -21.24 -42.08 -8.92
C ASP A 157 -20.53 -42.39 -10.26
N SER A 158 -20.53 -41.44 -11.20
CA SER A 158 -19.86 -41.58 -12.49
C SER A 158 -18.33 -41.71 -12.35
N ILE A 159 -17.72 -40.95 -11.43
CA ILE A 159 -16.28 -41.01 -11.12
C ILE A 159 -15.92 -42.42 -10.60
N LEU A 160 -16.67 -42.95 -9.64
CA LEU A 160 -16.41 -44.28 -9.07
C LEU A 160 -16.51 -45.40 -10.10
N VAL A 161 -17.49 -45.32 -11.01
CA VAL A 161 -17.63 -46.28 -12.12
C VAL A 161 -16.41 -46.23 -13.04
N LEU A 162 -15.94 -45.04 -13.38
CA LEU A 162 -14.76 -44.85 -14.23
C LEU A 162 -13.46 -45.28 -13.54
N GLU A 163 -13.31 -45.07 -12.23
CA GLU A 163 -12.19 -45.60 -11.46
C GLU A 163 -12.23 -47.14 -11.39
N GLY A 164 -13.41 -47.72 -11.25
CA GLY A 164 -13.63 -49.17 -11.36
C GLY A 164 -13.21 -49.70 -12.73
N ALA A 165 -13.47 -48.95 -13.80
CA ALA A 165 -13.08 -49.31 -15.16
C ALA A 165 -11.56 -49.43 -15.34
N LEU A 166 -10.76 -48.60 -14.65
CA LEU A 166 -9.30 -48.65 -14.71
C LEU A 166 -8.71 -49.96 -14.15
N LYS A 167 -9.51 -50.74 -13.39
CA LYS A 167 -9.11 -52.05 -12.85
C LYS A 167 -9.42 -53.21 -13.81
N LEU A 168 -10.12 -52.95 -14.92
CA LEU A 168 -10.47 -53.98 -15.91
C LEU A 168 -9.27 -54.29 -16.82
N ASN A 169 -8.76 -55.51 -16.70
CA ASN A 169 -7.68 -56.05 -17.55
C ASN A 169 -8.22 -56.88 -18.73
N LYS A 170 -9.44 -56.60 -19.20
CA LYS A 170 -10.07 -57.27 -20.34
C LYS A 170 -10.36 -56.28 -21.45
N ASP A 171 -10.22 -56.72 -22.70
CA ASP A 171 -10.64 -55.95 -23.86
C ASP A 171 -12.17 -55.82 -23.88
N LEU A 172 -12.64 -54.66 -24.34
CA LEU A 172 -14.06 -54.35 -24.43
C LEU A 172 -14.50 -54.31 -25.88
N TYR A 173 -15.80 -54.53 -26.08
CA TYR A 173 -16.40 -54.55 -27.41
C TYR A 173 -17.45 -53.44 -27.47
N ILE A 174 -17.45 -52.68 -28.55
CA ILE A 174 -18.47 -51.66 -28.79
C ILE A 174 -19.44 -52.11 -29.87
N HIS A 175 -20.71 -51.69 -29.74
CA HIS A 175 -21.75 -52.07 -30.68
C HIS A 175 -21.47 -51.54 -32.09
N THR A 176 -21.50 -52.44 -33.07
CA THR A 176 -21.43 -52.13 -34.50
C THR A 176 -22.83 -52.19 -35.10
N ILE A 177 -22.98 -51.75 -36.36
CA ILE A 177 -24.25 -51.89 -37.09
C ILE A 177 -24.73 -53.35 -37.07
N ARG A 178 -23.80 -54.31 -37.21
CA ARG A 178 -24.08 -55.75 -37.19
C ARG A 178 -24.58 -56.23 -35.82
N THR A 179 -23.95 -55.82 -34.71
CA THR A 179 -24.39 -56.27 -33.37
C THR A 179 -25.74 -55.66 -32.99
N LEU A 180 -26.01 -54.42 -33.42
CA LEU A 180 -27.31 -53.78 -33.22
C LEU A 180 -28.43 -54.46 -34.03
N ASP A 181 -28.14 -54.94 -35.23
CA ASP A 181 -29.09 -55.72 -36.03
C ASP A 181 -29.44 -57.05 -35.36
N LEU A 182 -28.47 -57.74 -34.77
CA LEU A 182 -28.68 -59.00 -34.05
C LEU A 182 -29.53 -58.81 -32.78
N LEU A 183 -29.33 -57.72 -32.04
CA LEU A 183 -30.10 -57.39 -30.84
C LEU A 183 -31.54 -56.95 -31.15
N ALA A 184 -31.84 -56.58 -32.39
CA ALA A 184 -33.16 -56.16 -32.84
C ALA A 184 -34.04 -57.31 -33.37
N MET A 185 -33.48 -58.52 -33.54
CA MET A 185 -34.24 -59.70 -33.96
C MET A 185 -35.01 -60.32 -32.78
N GLU A 186 -36.21 -60.86 -33.02
CA GLU A 186 -36.98 -61.52 -31.96
C GLU A 186 -36.27 -62.80 -31.44
N PRO A 187 -36.48 -63.19 -30.16
CA PRO A 187 -35.70 -64.22 -29.45
C PRO A 187 -35.73 -65.66 -30.02
N GLY A 188 -36.22 -65.89 -31.24
CA GLY A 188 -36.31 -67.20 -31.89
C GLY A 188 -35.70 -67.27 -33.30
N MET A 189 -35.07 -66.21 -33.83
CA MET A 189 -34.50 -66.17 -35.19
C MET A 189 -32.96 -66.16 -35.25
N VAL A 190 -32.27 -66.36 -34.14
CA VAL A 190 -30.82 -66.17 -34.04
C VAL A 190 -30.09 -67.50 -34.26
N ASN A 191 -29.26 -67.59 -35.30
CA ASN A 191 -28.44 -68.76 -35.63
C ASN A 191 -27.22 -68.86 -34.69
N GLY A 192 -27.42 -69.16 -33.41
CA GLY A 192 -26.34 -69.54 -32.47
C GLY A 192 -25.30 -68.47 -32.12
N GLU A 193 -25.33 -67.27 -32.71
CA GLU A 193 -24.54 -66.11 -32.28
C GLU A 193 -25.22 -65.51 -31.02
N THR A 194 -24.80 -65.95 -29.84
CA THR A 194 -25.33 -65.46 -28.55
C THR A 194 -24.77 -64.08 -28.18
N GLU A 195 -25.45 -63.45 -27.21
CA GLU A 195 -25.22 -62.12 -26.60
C GLU A 195 -23.79 -61.87 -26.05
N SER A 196 -22.90 -62.87 -26.13
CA SER A 196 -21.48 -62.82 -25.76
C SER A 196 -20.58 -62.30 -26.90
N SER A 197 -21.13 -61.50 -27.81
CA SER A 197 -20.60 -61.28 -29.16
C SER A 197 -19.21 -60.60 -29.17
N ALA A 198 -18.18 -61.40 -29.44
CA ALA A 198 -16.88 -60.94 -29.96
C ALA A 198 -16.98 -60.32 -31.37
N ALA A 199 -18.20 -60.08 -31.88
CA ALA A 199 -18.51 -59.45 -33.17
C ALA A 199 -18.61 -57.91 -33.11
N GLY A 200 -18.43 -57.32 -31.92
CA GLY A 200 -18.27 -55.87 -31.75
C GLY A 200 -16.89 -55.39 -32.23
N PHE A 201 -16.71 -54.07 -32.31
CA PHE A 201 -15.38 -53.51 -32.58
C PHE A 201 -14.57 -53.54 -31.28
N ILE A 202 -13.35 -54.10 -31.33
CA ILE A 202 -12.49 -54.31 -30.17
C ILE A 202 -11.82 -53.00 -29.77
N ILE A 203 -11.86 -52.67 -28.49
CA ILE A 203 -11.10 -51.58 -27.87
C ILE A 203 -10.18 -52.21 -26.83
N SER A 204 -8.89 -51.96 -26.95
CA SER A 204 -7.92 -52.53 -26.02
C SER A 204 -8.10 -51.96 -24.62
N SER A 205 -7.77 -52.74 -23.60
CA SER A 205 -7.77 -52.24 -22.21
C SER A 205 -6.92 -50.97 -22.07
N GLU A 206 -5.78 -50.88 -22.77
CA GLU A 206 -4.90 -49.69 -22.75
C GLU A 206 -5.55 -48.44 -23.37
N GLU A 207 -6.22 -48.59 -24.52
CA GLU A 207 -6.95 -47.49 -25.19
C GLU A 207 -8.12 -46.98 -24.34
N MET A 208 -8.82 -47.88 -23.66
CA MET A 208 -9.89 -47.52 -22.73
C MET A 208 -9.32 -46.80 -21.51
N GLN A 209 -8.28 -47.36 -20.86
CA GLN A 209 -7.64 -46.76 -19.71
C GLN A 209 -7.07 -45.38 -20.02
N CYS A 210 -6.49 -45.19 -21.20
CA CYS A 210 -5.94 -43.91 -21.64
C CYS A 210 -7.02 -42.81 -21.70
N GLN A 211 -8.14 -43.11 -22.35
CA GLN A 211 -9.27 -42.20 -22.46
C GLN A 211 -9.95 -41.93 -21.10
N VAL A 212 -10.14 -42.97 -20.28
CA VAL A 212 -10.73 -42.82 -18.95
C VAL A 212 -9.83 -42.02 -18.03
N CYS A 213 -8.51 -42.22 -18.07
CA CYS A 213 -7.56 -41.40 -17.32
C CYS A 213 -7.61 -39.92 -17.74
N TYR A 214 -7.75 -39.64 -19.04
CA TYR A 214 -7.88 -38.26 -19.51
C TYR A 214 -9.15 -37.59 -18.98
N ASP A 215 -10.30 -38.28 -19.09
CA ASP A 215 -11.60 -37.76 -18.65
C ASP A 215 -11.65 -37.59 -17.11
N LEU A 216 -11.11 -38.56 -16.35
CA LEU A 216 -10.95 -38.47 -14.89
C LEU A 216 -10.00 -37.35 -14.47
N GLY A 217 -8.88 -37.17 -15.18
CA GLY A 217 -7.96 -36.06 -14.94
C GLY A 217 -8.65 -34.71 -15.11
N ALA A 218 -9.47 -34.56 -16.15
CA ALA A 218 -10.19 -33.33 -16.44
C ALA A 218 -11.22 -32.95 -15.36
N ILE A 219 -11.95 -33.92 -14.81
CA ILE A 219 -12.93 -33.65 -13.74
C ILE A 219 -12.25 -33.37 -12.40
N TYR A 220 -11.23 -34.12 -12.02
CA TYR A 220 -10.48 -33.83 -10.80
C TYR A 220 -9.79 -32.47 -10.88
N PHE A 221 -9.29 -32.08 -12.04
CA PHE A 221 -8.72 -30.75 -12.25
C PHE A 221 -9.78 -29.65 -12.07
N GLN A 222 -10.99 -29.85 -12.59
CA GLN A 222 -12.10 -28.91 -12.44
C GLN A 222 -12.60 -28.82 -10.99
N GLN A 223 -12.64 -29.93 -10.26
CA GLN A 223 -13.02 -29.97 -8.84
C GLN A 223 -11.89 -29.47 -7.91
N GLY A 224 -10.64 -29.45 -8.39
CA GLY A 224 -9.46 -29.00 -7.64
C GLY A 224 -9.57 -27.57 -7.09
N SER A 225 -10.39 -26.71 -7.70
CA SER A 225 -10.64 -25.36 -7.17
C SER A 225 -11.33 -25.37 -5.81
N MET A 226 -12.07 -26.44 -5.48
CA MET A 226 -12.77 -26.62 -4.21
C MET A 226 -11.98 -27.48 -3.21
N ASN A 227 -11.24 -28.48 -3.71
CA ASN A 227 -10.37 -29.33 -2.90
C ASN A 227 -9.00 -29.51 -3.57
N PHE A 228 -7.98 -28.91 -2.97
CA PHE A 228 -6.62 -28.89 -3.53
C PHE A 228 -6.00 -30.29 -3.70
N GLU A 229 -6.36 -31.27 -2.86
CA GLU A 229 -5.84 -32.64 -2.95
C GLU A 229 -6.22 -33.31 -4.28
N LEU A 230 -7.35 -32.92 -4.88
CA LEU A 230 -7.79 -33.45 -6.17
C LEU A 230 -6.87 -33.05 -7.33
N TYR A 231 -6.06 -31.99 -7.20
CA TYR A 231 -5.04 -31.68 -8.20
C TYR A 231 -3.94 -32.76 -8.26
N VAL A 232 -3.67 -33.47 -7.15
CA VAL A 232 -2.74 -34.60 -7.11
C VAL A 232 -3.31 -35.77 -7.91
N ASN A 233 -4.59 -36.09 -7.68
CA ASN A 233 -5.28 -37.14 -8.43
C ASN A 233 -5.35 -36.79 -9.92
N ALA A 234 -5.73 -35.56 -10.27
CA ALA A 234 -5.75 -35.07 -11.65
C ALA A 234 -4.39 -35.25 -12.33
N ARG A 235 -3.32 -34.89 -11.61
CA ARG A 235 -1.95 -35.05 -12.09
C ARG A 235 -1.62 -36.51 -12.39
N GLU A 236 -1.85 -37.41 -11.44
CA GLU A 236 -1.58 -38.85 -11.63
C GLU A 236 -2.27 -39.36 -12.90
N LYS A 237 -3.55 -39.01 -13.11
CA LYS A 237 -4.30 -39.45 -14.28
C LYS A 237 -3.79 -38.83 -15.59
N PHE A 238 -3.41 -37.54 -15.61
CA PHE A 238 -2.83 -36.93 -16.82
C PHE A 238 -1.44 -37.48 -17.17
N PHE A 239 -0.60 -37.74 -16.18
CA PHE A 239 0.72 -38.35 -16.42
C PHE A 239 0.60 -39.80 -16.90
N ARG A 240 -0.29 -40.59 -16.28
CA ARG A 240 -0.63 -41.94 -16.77
C ARG A 240 -1.19 -41.91 -18.19
N THR A 241 -2.01 -40.91 -18.53
CA THR A 241 -2.51 -40.70 -19.90
C THR A 241 -1.35 -40.48 -20.86
N LYS A 242 -0.40 -39.59 -20.53
CA LYS A 242 0.79 -39.30 -21.35
C LYS A 242 1.67 -40.54 -21.57
N GLU A 243 1.84 -41.37 -20.53
CA GLU A 243 2.56 -42.64 -20.63
C GLU A 243 1.83 -43.64 -21.54
N LEU A 244 0.51 -43.78 -21.40
CA LEU A 244 -0.28 -44.70 -22.22
C LEU A 244 -0.32 -44.27 -23.69
N ILE A 245 -0.40 -42.97 -24.00
CA ILE A 245 -0.31 -42.45 -25.38
C ILE A 245 1.00 -42.92 -26.04
N SER A 246 2.12 -42.84 -25.31
CA SER A 246 3.43 -43.26 -25.82
C SER A 246 3.52 -44.76 -26.11
N LYS A 247 2.69 -45.59 -25.46
CA LYS A 247 2.65 -47.05 -25.63
C LYS A 247 1.70 -47.48 -26.75
N ILE A 248 0.55 -46.82 -26.88
CA ILE A 248 -0.53 -47.18 -27.81
C ILE A 248 -0.19 -46.85 -29.27
N GLY A 249 0.64 -45.82 -29.52
CA GLY A 249 0.96 -45.39 -30.89
C GLY A 249 -0.25 -44.81 -31.65
N SER A 250 -0.41 -45.13 -32.94
CA SER A 250 -1.53 -44.65 -33.76
C SER A 250 -2.79 -45.51 -33.59
N SER A 251 -3.71 -45.09 -32.73
CA SER A 251 -5.03 -45.72 -32.54
C SER A 251 -6.11 -45.10 -33.43
N LEU A 252 -7.08 -45.91 -33.86
CA LEU A 252 -8.27 -45.48 -34.59
C LEU A 252 -9.41 -44.99 -33.68
N HIS A 253 -9.33 -45.19 -32.36
CA HIS A 253 -10.41 -44.92 -31.39
C HIS A 253 -9.96 -44.05 -30.21
N CYS A 254 -8.69 -44.09 -29.83
CA CYS A 254 -8.15 -43.20 -28.79
C CYS A 254 -7.74 -41.85 -29.42
N ILE A 255 -8.62 -40.85 -29.32
CA ILE A 255 -8.36 -39.48 -29.78
C ILE A 255 -8.25 -38.59 -28.55
N ILE A 256 -7.03 -38.14 -28.25
CA ILE A 256 -6.74 -37.24 -27.12
C ILE A 256 -6.06 -35.99 -27.68
N ASP A 257 -6.52 -34.82 -27.24
CA ASP A 257 -5.87 -33.55 -27.56
C ASP A 257 -4.56 -33.41 -26.76
N GLU A 258 -3.44 -33.78 -27.40
CA GLU A 258 -2.10 -33.72 -26.81
C GLU A 258 -1.70 -32.30 -26.37
N ARG A 259 -2.15 -31.25 -27.07
CA ARG A 259 -1.84 -29.86 -26.70
C ARG A 259 -2.56 -29.50 -25.41
N ARG A 260 -3.83 -29.89 -25.29
CA ARG A 260 -4.61 -29.67 -24.07
C ARG A 260 -4.06 -30.49 -22.91
N LEU A 261 -3.68 -31.75 -23.15
CA LEU A 261 -3.02 -32.59 -22.16
C LEU A 261 -1.70 -31.98 -21.67
N ALA A 262 -0.87 -31.45 -22.57
CA ALA A 262 0.36 -30.76 -22.19
C ALA A 262 0.09 -29.56 -21.29
N GLY A 263 -0.94 -28.76 -21.60
CA GLY A 263 -1.38 -27.65 -20.76
C GLY A 263 -1.85 -28.10 -19.36
N TYR A 264 -2.64 -29.16 -19.28
CA TYR A 264 -3.05 -29.74 -17.99
C TYR A 264 -1.86 -30.27 -17.19
N CYS A 265 -0.93 -30.99 -17.81
CA CYS A 265 0.27 -31.48 -17.14
C CYS A 265 1.14 -30.33 -16.60
N GLN A 266 1.27 -29.23 -17.35
CA GLN A 266 2.00 -28.05 -16.90
C GLN A 266 1.30 -27.37 -15.71
N ALA A 267 -0.02 -27.18 -15.77
CA ALA A 267 -0.80 -26.60 -14.69
C ALA A 267 -0.73 -27.47 -13.42
N CYS A 268 -0.92 -28.78 -13.55
CA CYS A 268 -0.76 -29.74 -12.47
C CYS A 268 0.67 -29.77 -11.90
N GLY A 269 1.70 -29.60 -12.73
CA GLY A 269 3.09 -29.50 -12.27
C GLY A 269 3.34 -28.29 -11.37
N VAL A 270 2.63 -27.18 -11.58
CA VAL A 270 2.67 -26.00 -10.71
C VAL A 270 1.79 -26.21 -9.47
N LEU A 271 0.57 -26.70 -9.64
CA LEU A 271 -0.43 -26.82 -8.57
C LEU A 271 -0.10 -27.96 -7.59
N ALA A 272 0.26 -29.15 -8.08
CA ALA A 272 0.56 -30.34 -7.29
C ALA A 272 1.99 -30.87 -7.61
N PRO A 273 3.05 -30.20 -7.13
CA PRO A 273 4.43 -30.63 -7.37
C PRO A 273 4.70 -31.99 -6.71
N SER A 274 5.61 -32.80 -7.28
CA SER A 274 6.14 -33.99 -6.61
C SER A 274 7.62 -33.79 -6.37
N ASP A 275 8.12 -34.41 -5.31
CA ASP A 275 9.55 -34.47 -5.01
C ASP A 275 10.31 -35.29 -6.07
N ASN A 276 9.61 -36.17 -6.78
CA ASN A 276 10.16 -37.00 -7.85
C ASN A 276 9.65 -36.55 -9.22
N THR A 277 10.38 -35.72 -9.98
CA THR A 277 10.41 -35.81 -11.46
C THR A 277 11.55 -35.01 -12.09
N SER A 278 12.35 -35.73 -12.88
CA SER A 278 13.40 -35.36 -13.83
C SER A 278 12.86 -34.72 -15.14
N SER A 279 11.92 -33.79 -15.05
CA SER A 279 11.44 -33.04 -16.23
C SER A 279 12.11 -31.68 -16.33
N PRO A 280 12.46 -31.17 -17.54
CA PRO A 280 13.05 -29.85 -17.69
C PRO A 280 12.05 -28.79 -17.20
N SER A 281 12.40 -28.14 -16.10
CA SER A 281 11.57 -27.11 -15.48
C SER A 281 11.51 -25.89 -16.40
N THR A 282 10.32 -25.54 -16.87
CA THR A 282 10.09 -24.26 -17.55
C THR A 282 10.41 -23.09 -16.59
N PRO A 283 10.84 -21.92 -17.11
CA PRO A 283 11.06 -20.73 -16.26
C PRO A 283 9.86 -20.37 -15.38
N TYR A 284 8.64 -20.58 -15.89
CA TYR A 284 7.39 -20.40 -15.14
C TYR A 284 7.28 -21.34 -13.93
N SER A 285 7.56 -22.63 -14.11
CA SER A 285 7.53 -23.60 -13.02
C SER A 285 8.61 -23.34 -11.98
N GLN A 286 9.79 -22.86 -12.39
CA GLN A 286 10.86 -22.47 -11.47
C GLN A 286 10.46 -21.27 -10.62
N ILE A 287 9.87 -20.23 -11.22
CA ILE A 287 9.40 -19.03 -10.50
C ILE A 287 8.33 -19.38 -9.47
N HIS A 288 7.31 -20.18 -9.86
CA HIS A 288 6.28 -20.62 -8.92
C HIS A 288 6.83 -21.54 -7.82
N SER A 289 7.82 -22.38 -8.14
CA SER A 289 8.52 -23.20 -7.14
C SER A 289 9.26 -22.32 -6.12
N CYS A 290 10.01 -21.30 -6.57
CA CYS A 290 10.71 -20.35 -5.70
C CYS A 290 9.76 -19.57 -4.79
N LEU A 291 8.60 -19.13 -5.33
CA LEU A 291 7.58 -18.42 -4.56
C LEU A 291 6.93 -19.30 -3.48
N ARG A 292 6.87 -20.62 -3.69
CA ARG A 292 6.32 -21.59 -2.71
C ARG A 292 7.37 -22.02 -1.69
N SER A 293 8.59 -22.28 -2.12
CA SER A 293 9.68 -22.75 -1.25
C SER A 293 10.34 -21.64 -0.42
N GLY A 294 10.04 -20.38 -0.71
CA GLY A 294 10.67 -19.23 -0.08
C GLY A 294 12.12 -18.99 -0.53
N ASN A 295 12.58 -19.65 -1.60
CA ASN A 295 13.92 -19.42 -2.16
C ASN A 295 13.93 -18.17 -3.06
N TYR A 296 13.82 -17.00 -2.42
CA TYR A 296 13.71 -15.73 -3.13
C TYR A 296 15.02 -15.25 -3.79
N GLN A 297 16.18 -15.81 -3.40
CA GLN A 297 17.45 -15.46 -4.05
C GLN A 297 17.53 -16.02 -5.48
N GLU A 298 17.08 -17.26 -5.68
CA GLU A 298 17.01 -17.86 -7.01
C GLU A 298 15.99 -17.12 -7.90
N LEU A 299 14.91 -16.61 -7.31
CA LEU A 299 13.95 -15.77 -8.02
C LEU A 299 14.61 -14.51 -8.60
N VAL A 300 15.42 -13.79 -7.83
CA VAL A 300 16.14 -12.59 -8.30
C VAL A 300 17.10 -12.96 -9.43
N LYS A 301 17.79 -14.09 -9.32
CA LYS A 301 18.71 -14.58 -10.36
C LYS A 301 18.00 -14.85 -11.68
N ILE A 302 16.83 -15.51 -11.65
CA ILE A 302 16.02 -15.74 -12.86
C ILE A 302 15.63 -14.42 -13.53
N PHE A 303 15.26 -13.39 -12.77
CA PHE A 303 14.92 -12.07 -13.32
C PHE A 303 16.14 -11.32 -13.88
N LEU A 304 17.33 -11.51 -13.31
CA LEU A 304 18.57 -10.98 -13.86
C LEU A 304 18.93 -11.63 -15.20
N GLU A 305 18.75 -12.95 -15.30
CA GLU A 305 18.96 -13.71 -16.55
C GLU A 305 17.93 -13.31 -17.63
N ASP A 306 16.66 -13.10 -17.24
CA ASP A 306 15.61 -12.64 -18.17
C ASP A 306 15.88 -11.25 -18.74
N ASN A 307 16.59 -10.38 -18.02
CA ASN A 307 16.99 -9.08 -18.53
C ASN A 307 18.00 -9.17 -19.69
N GLN A 308 18.80 -10.25 -19.75
CA GLN A 308 19.72 -10.51 -20.86
C GLN A 308 19.01 -11.16 -22.05
N THR A 309 18.20 -12.19 -21.76
CA THR A 309 17.39 -12.89 -22.75
C THR A 309 15.91 -12.80 -22.36
N PRO A 310 15.12 -11.89 -22.96
CA PRO A 310 13.73 -11.67 -22.57
C PRO A 310 12.87 -12.87 -22.98
N THR A 311 12.72 -13.82 -22.07
CA THR A 311 11.93 -15.05 -22.24
C THR A 311 10.57 -14.94 -21.55
N LEU A 312 10.47 -14.09 -20.52
CA LEU A 312 9.27 -13.91 -19.71
C LEU A 312 8.36 -12.79 -20.26
N PRO A 313 7.05 -13.04 -20.44
CA PRO A 313 6.08 -12.02 -20.76
C PRO A 313 5.97 -10.95 -19.68
N VAL A 314 5.82 -9.70 -20.11
CA VAL A 314 5.70 -8.53 -19.22
C VAL A 314 4.56 -8.68 -18.22
N GLN A 315 3.40 -9.20 -18.67
CA GLN A 315 2.23 -9.38 -17.81
C GLN A 315 2.50 -10.35 -16.65
N PHE A 316 3.28 -11.40 -16.92
CA PHE A 316 3.66 -12.37 -15.90
C PHE A 316 4.61 -11.74 -14.87
N LYS A 317 5.63 -11.01 -15.33
CA LYS A 317 6.56 -10.28 -14.43
C LYS A 317 5.85 -9.27 -13.53
N GLN A 318 4.86 -8.56 -14.07
CA GLN A 318 4.03 -7.64 -13.28
C GLN A 318 3.13 -8.38 -12.29
N SER A 319 2.58 -9.53 -12.65
CA SER A 319 1.78 -10.36 -11.73
C SER A 319 2.61 -10.83 -10.54
N VAL A 320 3.83 -11.33 -10.80
CA VAL A 320 4.76 -11.78 -9.74
C VAL A 320 5.14 -10.62 -8.82
N LEU A 321 5.47 -9.45 -9.37
CA LEU A 321 5.79 -8.26 -8.56
C LEU A 321 4.61 -7.81 -7.69
N ARG A 322 3.37 -7.86 -8.21
CA ARG A 322 2.17 -7.54 -7.43
C ARG A 322 1.94 -8.53 -6.29
N GLU A 323 2.11 -9.83 -6.55
CA GLU A 323 2.01 -10.86 -5.50
C GLU A 323 3.05 -10.63 -4.40
N LEU A 324 4.31 -10.39 -4.76
CA LEU A 324 5.38 -10.08 -3.80
C LEU A 324 5.09 -8.80 -3.00
N SER A 325 4.62 -7.74 -3.68
CA SER A 325 4.27 -6.48 -3.02
C SER A 325 3.14 -6.68 -2.01
N GLN A 326 2.13 -7.48 -2.36
CA GLN A 326 1.00 -7.77 -1.47
C GLN A 326 1.47 -8.57 -0.24
N LYS A 327 2.37 -9.55 -0.42
CA LYS A 327 2.94 -10.30 0.70
C LYS A 327 3.87 -9.44 1.58
N ALA A 328 4.68 -8.57 0.98
CA ALA A 328 5.54 -7.64 1.74
C ALA A 328 4.71 -6.68 2.60
N GLN A 329 3.60 -6.16 2.07
CA GLN A 329 2.66 -5.31 2.83
C GLN A 329 2.01 -6.00 4.04
N GLN A 330 2.04 -7.33 4.10
CA GLN A 330 1.56 -8.11 5.25
C GLN A 330 2.57 -8.20 6.40
N GLY A 331 3.78 -7.60 6.25
CA GLY A 331 4.72 -7.38 7.36
C GLY A 331 6.03 -8.18 7.31
N ASP A 332 6.35 -8.83 6.18
CA ASP A 332 7.62 -9.56 6.03
C ASP A 332 8.71 -8.66 5.43
N ALA A 333 9.69 -8.28 6.26
CA ALA A 333 10.80 -7.41 5.87
C ALA A 333 11.75 -8.05 4.84
N VAL A 334 11.89 -9.39 4.83
CA VAL A 334 12.71 -10.09 3.83
C VAL A 334 12.07 -9.97 2.46
N LEU A 335 10.74 -10.04 2.40
CA LEU A 335 9.99 -9.84 1.17
C LEU A 335 10.06 -8.41 0.64
N ASP A 336 10.21 -7.41 1.49
CA ASP A 336 10.38 -6.03 1.05
C ASP A 336 11.71 -5.83 0.29
N GLU A 337 12.78 -6.48 0.77
CA GLU A 337 14.07 -6.49 0.07
C GLU A 337 13.95 -7.16 -1.31
N ILE A 338 13.33 -8.35 -1.35
CA ILE A 338 13.13 -9.08 -2.60
C ILE A 338 12.21 -8.33 -3.56
N CYS A 339 11.15 -7.70 -3.05
CA CYS A 339 10.23 -6.88 -3.83
C CYS A 339 10.98 -5.73 -4.51
N PHE A 340 11.88 -5.04 -3.80
CA PHE A 340 12.71 -4.00 -4.41
C PHE A 340 13.61 -4.59 -5.51
N LYS A 341 14.26 -5.73 -5.27
CA LYS A 341 15.17 -6.34 -6.25
C LYS A 341 14.45 -6.73 -7.53
N VAL A 342 13.27 -7.34 -7.42
CA VAL A 342 12.42 -7.70 -8.58
C VAL A 342 11.88 -6.43 -9.26
N CYS A 343 11.50 -5.40 -8.50
CA CYS A 343 11.05 -4.12 -9.05
C CYS A 343 12.16 -3.42 -9.86
N ALA A 344 13.40 -3.43 -9.37
CA ALA A 344 14.57 -2.89 -10.07
C ALA A 344 14.84 -3.65 -11.37
N CYS A 345 14.83 -4.99 -11.33
CA CYS A 345 14.98 -5.83 -12.53
C CYS A 345 13.93 -5.50 -13.60
N ASN A 346 12.65 -5.45 -13.21
CA ASN A 346 11.54 -5.13 -14.10
C ASN A 346 11.67 -3.72 -14.69
N SER A 347 12.04 -2.73 -13.87
CA SER A 347 12.16 -1.34 -14.29
C SER A 347 13.29 -1.15 -15.28
N VAL A 348 14.45 -1.78 -15.05
CA VAL A 348 15.57 -1.76 -15.99
C VAL A 348 15.19 -2.46 -17.30
N CYS A 349 14.49 -3.59 -17.22
CA CYS A 349 13.96 -4.27 -18.41
C CYS A 349 13.02 -3.35 -19.20
N ASP A 350 12.08 -2.68 -18.54
CA ASP A 350 11.13 -1.76 -19.16
C ASP A 350 11.84 -0.59 -19.87
N VAL A 351 12.82 0.02 -19.22
CA VAL A 351 13.67 1.08 -19.81
C VAL A 351 14.37 0.59 -21.07
N MET A 352 14.98 -0.60 -21.04
CA MET A 352 15.68 -1.18 -22.18
C MET A 352 14.72 -1.41 -23.37
N HIS A 353 13.49 -1.84 -23.09
CA HIS A 353 12.43 -1.99 -24.08
C HIS A 353 11.78 -0.66 -24.50
N GLY A 354 12.16 0.48 -23.90
CA GLY A 354 11.59 1.81 -24.19
C GLY A 354 10.21 2.05 -23.58
N ARG A 355 9.83 1.29 -22.55
CA ARG A 355 8.61 1.47 -21.75
C ARG A 355 8.86 2.44 -20.60
N PRO A 356 7.83 3.13 -20.10
CA PRO A 356 7.95 4.01 -18.95
C PRO A 356 8.26 3.22 -17.67
N VAL A 357 8.98 3.86 -16.74
CA VAL A 357 9.26 3.32 -15.41
C VAL A 357 7.97 3.31 -14.58
N GLY A 358 7.70 2.22 -13.86
CA GLY A 358 6.51 2.08 -13.03
C GLY A 358 6.53 2.94 -11.77
N VAL A 359 5.35 3.29 -11.26
CA VAL A 359 5.19 4.10 -10.03
C VAL A 359 5.83 3.45 -8.79
N GLN A 360 5.82 2.12 -8.71
CA GLN A 360 6.41 1.37 -7.60
C GLN A 360 7.92 1.61 -7.49
N PHE A 361 8.62 1.74 -8.63
CA PHE A 361 10.03 2.11 -8.63
C PHE A 361 10.24 3.51 -8.05
N SER A 362 9.46 4.50 -8.50
CA SER A 362 9.54 5.86 -7.96
C SER A 362 9.27 5.93 -6.46
N GLN A 363 8.34 5.12 -5.94
CA GLN A 363 8.07 5.04 -4.50
C GLN A 363 9.25 4.45 -3.73
N LEU A 364 9.83 3.34 -4.22
CA LEU A 364 10.96 2.68 -3.58
C LEU A 364 12.26 3.49 -3.62
N PHE A 365 12.43 4.33 -4.64
CA PHE A 365 13.60 5.19 -4.86
C PHE A 365 13.38 6.65 -4.47
N LEU A 366 12.30 6.97 -3.73
CA LEU A 366 12.07 8.33 -3.21
C LEU A 366 13.14 8.73 -2.17
N ARG A 367 13.57 7.78 -1.34
CA ARG A 367 14.69 7.93 -0.39
C ARG A 367 15.56 6.68 -0.44
N PRO A 368 16.40 6.53 -1.47
CA PRO A 368 17.16 5.31 -1.66
C PRO A 368 18.31 5.23 -0.66
N THR A 369 18.63 4.00 -0.24
CA THR A 369 19.85 3.69 0.52
C THR A 369 20.99 3.34 -0.43
N LYS A 370 22.22 3.36 0.08
CA LYS A 370 23.41 2.92 -0.66
C LYS A 370 23.22 1.53 -1.30
N GLU A 371 22.73 0.57 -0.52
CA GLU A 371 22.51 -0.81 -0.97
C GLU A 371 21.51 -0.91 -2.15
N LYS A 372 20.44 -0.10 -2.12
CA LYS A 372 19.46 -0.04 -3.22
C LYS A 372 20.07 0.50 -4.51
N ILE A 373 20.95 1.50 -4.41
CA ILE A 373 21.67 2.07 -5.55
C ILE A 373 22.71 1.08 -6.07
N ASP A 374 23.48 0.44 -5.19
CA ASP A 374 24.48 -0.57 -5.56
C ASP A 374 23.84 -1.73 -6.34
N PHE A 375 22.71 -2.28 -5.84
CA PHE A 375 21.98 -3.32 -6.54
C PHE A 375 21.39 -2.84 -7.88
N LEU A 376 20.87 -1.60 -7.95
CA LEU A 376 20.38 -1.05 -9.22
C LEU A 376 21.49 -0.95 -10.27
N LEU A 377 22.69 -0.52 -9.86
CA LEU A 377 23.85 -0.45 -10.74
C LEU A 377 24.31 -1.84 -11.19
N GLU A 378 24.26 -2.83 -10.30
CA GLU A 378 24.50 -4.24 -10.64
C GLU A 378 23.53 -4.73 -11.72
N VAL A 379 22.23 -4.50 -11.53
CA VAL A 379 21.17 -4.86 -12.49
C VAL A 379 21.43 -4.19 -13.84
N CYS A 380 21.74 -2.89 -13.84
CA CYS A 380 22.00 -2.13 -15.07
C CYS A 380 23.20 -2.70 -15.83
N SER A 381 24.27 -3.06 -15.11
CA SER A 381 25.50 -3.61 -15.71
C SER A 381 25.29 -5.02 -16.25
N LYS A 382 24.55 -5.88 -15.53
CA LYS A 382 24.22 -7.23 -15.98
C LYS A 382 23.25 -7.24 -17.16
N SER A 383 22.38 -6.24 -17.27
CA SER A 383 21.38 -6.14 -18.35
C SER A 383 21.95 -5.55 -19.65
N LEU A 384 23.05 -4.80 -19.57
CA LEU A 384 23.67 -4.15 -20.74
C LEU A 384 25.14 -4.58 -20.86
N GLN A 385 25.41 -5.51 -21.76
CA GLN A 385 26.78 -5.79 -22.18
C GLN A 385 27.29 -4.66 -23.09
N VAL A 386 28.08 -3.74 -22.53
CA VAL A 386 28.52 -2.51 -23.21
C VAL A 386 29.24 -2.77 -24.54
N GLU A 387 29.98 -3.87 -24.63
CA GLU A 387 30.77 -4.24 -25.82
C GLU A 387 29.89 -4.71 -27.00
N THR A 388 28.79 -5.40 -26.72
CA THR A 388 27.93 -6.05 -27.74
C THR A 388 26.59 -5.32 -27.95
N ALA A 389 26.22 -4.41 -27.05
CA ALA A 389 24.93 -3.74 -27.09
C ALA A 389 24.81 -2.70 -28.21
N SER A 390 23.59 -2.56 -28.73
CA SER A 390 23.25 -1.53 -29.72
C SER A 390 23.41 -0.11 -29.16
N GLU A 391 23.77 0.86 -30.01
CA GLU A 391 23.84 2.27 -29.64
C GLU A 391 22.50 2.82 -29.10
N SER A 392 21.38 2.28 -29.57
CA SER A 392 20.05 2.66 -29.06
C SER A 392 19.85 2.22 -27.59
N SER A 393 20.33 1.03 -27.23
CA SER A 393 20.24 0.48 -25.87
C SER A 393 21.16 1.23 -24.92
N LYS A 394 22.39 1.55 -25.36
CA LYS A 394 23.35 2.38 -24.59
C LYS A 394 22.76 3.75 -24.26
N ARG A 395 22.14 4.42 -25.24
CA ARG A 395 21.49 5.72 -25.02
C ARG A 395 20.35 5.64 -24.02
N LYS A 396 19.47 4.64 -24.11
CA LYS A 396 18.36 4.44 -23.16
C LYS A 396 18.87 4.30 -21.73
N MET A 397 19.91 3.48 -21.53
CA MET A 397 20.54 3.30 -20.21
C MET A 397 21.20 4.59 -19.70
N ALA A 398 21.93 5.30 -20.57
CA ALA A 398 22.56 6.57 -20.22
C ALA A 398 21.53 7.61 -19.76
N TYR A 399 20.42 7.76 -20.48
CA TYR A 399 19.33 8.67 -20.11
C TYR A 399 18.66 8.27 -18.80
N PHE A 400 18.46 6.97 -18.57
CA PHE A 400 17.88 6.48 -17.32
C PHE A 400 18.76 6.84 -16.12
N LEU A 401 20.06 6.54 -16.17
CA LEU A 401 20.98 6.86 -15.07
C LEU A 401 21.13 8.38 -14.88
N LYS A 402 21.16 9.17 -15.96
CA LYS A 402 21.18 10.63 -15.88
C LYS A 402 19.94 11.18 -15.17
N ASN A 403 18.74 10.70 -15.56
CA ASN A 403 17.49 11.13 -14.96
C ASN A 403 17.37 10.68 -13.49
N LEU A 404 17.91 9.50 -13.15
CA LEU A 404 18.00 9.05 -11.77
C LEU A 404 18.82 10.03 -10.92
N CYS A 405 20.01 10.42 -11.38
CA CYS A 405 20.83 11.41 -10.67
C CYS A 405 20.11 12.75 -10.48
N LEU A 406 19.33 13.21 -11.46
CA LEU A 406 18.55 14.44 -11.36
C LEU A 406 17.43 14.36 -10.31
N GLY A 407 16.99 13.17 -9.92
CA GLY A 407 15.97 12.95 -8.89
C GLY A 407 16.52 12.85 -7.46
N LEU A 408 17.83 12.71 -7.29
CA LEU A 408 18.45 12.51 -5.96
C LEU A 408 18.84 13.84 -5.33
N GLU A 409 18.43 14.06 -4.07
CA GLU A 409 18.84 15.25 -3.29
C GLU A 409 20.24 15.08 -2.67
N ASP A 410 20.59 13.86 -2.27
CA ASP A 410 21.88 13.56 -1.64
C ASP A 410 22.99 13.42 -2.69
N LEU A 411 23.94 14.35 -2.62
CA LEU A 411 25.09 14.39 -3.50
C LEU A 411 26.01 13.16 -3.35
N GLN A 412 26.01 12.47 -2.19
CA GLN A 412 26.81 11.25 -1.99
C GLN A 412 26.35 10.11 -2.90
N LEU A 413 25.03 9.93 -3.03
CA LEU A 413 24.44 8.92 -3.90
C LEU A 413 24.67 9.27 -5.39
N VAL A 414 24.61 10.55 -5.73
CA VAL A 414 24.96 11.03 -7.08
C VAL A 414 26.42 10.71 -7.40
N PHE A 415 27.34 10.91 -6.45
CA PHE A 415 28.74 10.58 -6.66
C PHE A 415 28.95 9.08 -6.87
N MET A 416 28.30 8.24 -6.07
CA MET A 416 28.34 6.78 -6.19
C MET A 416 27.91 6.30 -7.59
N ILE A 417 26.81 6.84 -8.13
CA ILE A 417 26.36 6.53 -9.49
C ILE A 417 27.38 7.04 -10.52
N SER A 418 27.86 8.27 -10.36
CA SER A 418 28.77 8.90 -11.32
C SER A 418 30.15 8.24 -11.38
N SER A 419 30.61 7.62 -10.29
CA SER A 419 31.87 6.89 -10.22
C SER A 419 31.79 5.46 -10.74
N HIS A 420 30.59 4.93 -10.99
CA HIS A 420 30.41 3.56 -11.44
C HIS A 420 30.90 3.36 -12.89
N GLU A 421 31.58 2.26 -13.16
CA GLU A 421 32.21 1.96 -14.47
C GLU A 421 31.21 2.06 -15.64
N LEU A 422 29.99 1.53 -15.47
CA LEU A 422 28.92 1.65 -16.46
C LEU A 422 28.58 3.10 -16.80
N PHE A 423 28.46 3.97 -15.79
CA PHE A 423 28.12 5.38 -16.01
C PHE A 423 29.24 6.11 -16.74
N MET A 424 30.49 5.79 -16.39
CA MET A 424 31.69 6.32 -17.03
C MET A 424 31.81 5.89 -18.49
N ALA A 425 31.42 4.65 -18.82
CA ALA A 425 31.44 4.12 -20.18
C ALA A 425 30.29 4.67 -21.06
N LEU A 426 29.14 4.99 -20.47
CA LEU A 426 27.94 5.42 -21.21
C LEU A 426 27.85 6.92 -21.48
N LEU A 427 28.36 7.77 -20.58
CA LEU A 427 28.32 9.23 -20.73
C LEU A 427 29.70 9.81 -21.01
N LYS A 428 29.73 10.82 -21.89
CA LYS A 428 30.95 11.59 -22.17
C LYS A 428 31.34 12.44 -20.96
N ASP A 429 32.64 12.65 -20.78
CA ASP A 429 33.22 13.45 -19.70
C ASP A 429 32.55 14.82 -19.50
N ASP A 430 32.26 15.54 -20.59
CA ASP A 430 31.65 16.87 -20.54
C ASP A 430 30.20 16.82 -20.03
N GLU A 431 29.44 15.80 -20.41
CA GLU A 431 28.06 15.61 -19.94
C GLU A 431 28.03 15.27 -18.45
N ARG A 432 28.99 14.49 -17.97
CA ARG A 432 29.13 14.16 -16.54
C ARG A 432 29.50 15.39 -15.73
N LYS A 433 30.46 16.20 -16.20
CA LYS A 433 30.85 17.46 -15.54
C LYS A 433 29.67 18.42 -15.44
N LEU A 434 28.89 18.57 -16.53
CA LEU A 434 27.70 19.41 -16.55
C LEU A 434 26.64 18.92 -15.54
N LEU A 435 26.41 17.60 -15.46
CA LEU A 435 25.47 17.01 -14.50
C LEU A 435 25.89 17.30 -13.05
N ILE A 436 27.17 17.07 -12.71
CA ILE A 436 27.67 17.30 -11.36
C ILE A 436 27.59 18.79 -10.99
N ASP A 437 27.92 19.69 -11.92
CA ASP A 437 27.79 21.14 -11.72
C ASP A 437 26.33 21.56 -11.47
N GLN A 438 25.38 21.03 -12.25
CA GLN A 438 23.94 21.27 -12.03
C GLN A 438 23.49 20.78 -10.65
N MET A 439 23.95 19.60 -10.21
CA MET A 439 23.59 19.06 -8.89
C MET A 439 24.20 19.88 -7.74
N ARG A 440 25.45 20.36 -7.88
CA ARG A 440 26.08 21.26 -6.89
C ARG A 440 25.37 22.61 -6.81
N LYS A 441 24.94 23.16 -7.93
CA LYS A 441 24.19 24.43 -8.00
C LYS A 441 22.80 24.36 -7.39
N ARG A 442 22.17 23.18 -7.35
CA ARG A 442 20.86 22.99 -6.71
C ARG A 442 20.90 23.19 -5.19
N SER A 443 22.01 22.84 -4.54
CA SER A 443 22.19 22.97 -3.08
C SER A 443 23.53 23.65 -2.73
N PRO A 444 23.68 24.96 -2.99
CA PRO A 444 24.93 25.66 -2.75
C PRO A 444 25.19 25.83 -1.26
N ARG A 445 26.40 25.52 -0.80
CA ARG A 445 26.88 25.89 0.54
C ARG A 445 27.83 27.07 0.43
N VAL A 446 27.44 28.21 0.99
CA VAL A 446 28.22 29.46 1.01
C VAL A 446 28.59 29.78 2.46
N ASN A 447 29.86 30.08 2.71
CA ASN A 447 30.33 30.53 4.02
C ASN A 447 30.36 32.06 4.04
N LEU A 448 29.61 32.67 4.97
CA LEU A 448 29.59 34.11 5.18
C LEU A 448 30.42 34.49 6.41
N GLY A 449 31.09 35.64 6.37
CA GLY A 449 31.82 36.18 7.51
C GLY A 449 30.87 36.79 8.55
N THR A 450 31.09 36.50 9.83
CA THR A 450 30.24 36.96 10.95
C THR A 450 30.84 38.14 11.74
N LYS A 451 32.12 38.45 11.53
CA LYS A 451 32.84 39.49 12.29
C LYS A 451 32.60 40.89 11.70
N PRO A 452 32.26 41.90 12.52
CA PRO A 452 32.23 43.29 12.08
C PRO A 452 33.62 43.74 11.57
N ILE A 453 33.63 44.69 10.64
CA ILE A 453 34.88 45.26 10.12
C ILE A 453 35.44 46.24 11.17
N THR A 454 36.47 45.82 11.89
CA THR A 454 37.22 46.69 12.80
C THR A 454 38.47 47.22 12.09
N SER A 455 38.44 48.45 11.58
CA SER A 455 39.55 49.06 10.81
C SER A 455 40.58 49.82 11.66
N PHE A 456 40.59 49.61 12.98
CA PHE A 456 41.53 50.29 13.89
C PHE A 456 42.84 49.49 14.04
N TYR A 457 43.96 50.20 14.14
CA TYR A 457 45.27 49.60 14.40
C TYR A 457 45.40 49.19 15.88
N ASP A 458 46.04 48.07 16.19
CA ASP A 458 46.05 47.48 17.54
C ASP A 458 46.84 48.29 18.60
N ILE A 459 47.75 49.18 18.19
CA ILE A 459 48.57 49.99 19.10
C ILE A 459 48.58 51.45 18.62
N PRO A 460 47.54 52.24 18.95
CA PRO A 460 47.55 53.66 18.64
C PRO A 460 48.56 54.41 19.53
N ALA A 461 49.35 55.31 18.93
CA ALA A 461 50.35 56.11 19.66
C ALA A 461 49.75 57.15 20.63
N SER A 462 48.43 57.39 20.57
CA SER A 462 47.71 58.36 21.40
C SER A 462 46.75 57.68 22.36
N ALA A 463 46.80 58.06 23.63
CA ALA A 463 45.89 57.58 24.67
C ALA A 463 44.40 57.85 24.33
N SER A 464 44.10 58.98 23.68
CA SER A 464 42.73 59.32 23.27
C SER A 464 42.16 58.36 22.22
N VAL A 465 43.00 57.93 21.27
CA VAL A 465 42.61 56.96 20.22
C VAL A 465 42.48 55.57 20.83
N ASN A 466 43.35 55.20 21.77
CA ASN A 466 43.24 53.93 22.49
C ASN A 466 41.93 53.85 23.30
N ILE A 467 41.59 54.91 24.03
CA ILE A 467 40.33 55.00 24.79
C ILE A 467 39.13 54.90 23.82
N GLY A 468 39.13 55.63 22.71
CA GLY A 468 38.06 55.55 21.71
C GLY A 468 37.93 54.16 21.08
N GLN A 469 39.05 53.46 20.84
CA GLN A 469 39.06 52.10 20.31
C GLN A 469 38.51 51.09 21.33
N LEU A 470 38.88 51.21 22.60
CA LEU A 470 38.34 50.40 23.70
C LEU A 470 36.85 50.67 23.91
N GLU A 471 36.40 51.93 23.90
CA GLU A 471 34.98 52.31 23.94
C GLU A 471 34.21 51.69 22.75
N HIS A 472 34.79 51.73 21.54
CA HIS A 472 34.19 51.12 20.36
C HIS A 472 34.10 49.59 20.46
N GLN A 473 35.17 48.93 20.92
CA GLN A 473 35.18 47.49 21.18
C GLN A 473 34.18 47.11 22.28
N LEU A 474 34.01 47.95 23.31
CA LEU A 474 33.01 47.76 24.36
C LEU A 474 31.59 47.81 23.78
N ILE A 475 31.32 48.73 22.85
CA ILE A 475 30.03 48.81 22.17
C ILE A 475 29.74 47.56 21.36
N LEU A 476 30.72 47.07 20.57
CA LEU A 476 30.57 45.90 19.72
C LEU A 476 30.61 44.56 20.47
N SER A 477 31.25 44.50 21.64
CA SER A 477 31.40 43.27 22.41
C SER A 477 30.07 42.82 23.01
N VAL A 478 29.81 41.53 22.90
CA VAL A 478 28.64 40.84 23.48
C VAL A 478 29.06 39.84 24.56
N ASP A 479 30.33 39.39 24.54
CA ASP A 479 30.86 38.49 25.56
C ASP A 479 31.04 39.23 26.91
N PRO A 480 30.41 38.76 28.01
CA PRO A 480 30.53 39.37 29.34
C PRO A 480 31.98 39.42 29.84
N TRP A 481 32.80 38.42 29.52
CA TRP A 481 34.20 38.41 29.96
C TRP A 481 34.99 39.53 29.27
N ARG A 482 34.87 39.66 27.94
CA ARG A 482 35.52 40.75 27.20
C ARG A 482 35.03 42.13 27.63
N ILE A 483 33.73 42.29 27.89
CA ILE A 483 33.16 43.54 28.44
C ILE A 483 33.83 43.91 29.76
N ARG A 484 33.97 42.94 30.69
CA ARG A 484 34.62 43.15 31.99
C ARG A 484 36.08 43.57 31.84
N GLN A 485 36.85 42.91 30.96
CA GLN A 485 38.25 43.24 30.72
C GLN A 485 38.42 44.67 30.20
N ILE A 486 37.63 45.06 29.19
CA ILE A 486 37.70 46.41 28.62
C ILE A 486 37.34 47.46 29.68
N LEU A 487 36.34 47.21 30.52
CA LEU A 487 35.97 48.15 31.59
C LEU A 487 37.04 48.29 32.67
N ILE A 488 37.70 47.20 33.07
CA ILE A 488 38.82 47.25 34.02
C ILE A 488 39.97 48.07 33.43
N GLU A 489 40.29 47.87 32.14
CA GLU A 489 41.34 48.62 31.45
C GLU A 489 41.02 50.12 31.36
N LEU A 490 39.78 50.47 30.97
CA LEU A 490 39.32 51.86 30.88
C LEU A 490 39.33 52.60 32.23
N HIS A 491 38.88 51.95 33.31
CA HIS A 491 38.94 52.49 34.68
C HIS A 491 40.37 52.58 35.22
N GLY A 492 41.28 51.71 34.77
CA GLY A 492 42.71 51.79 35.11
C GLY A 492 43.44 52.94 34.40
N MET A 493 43.00 53.33 33.21
CA MET A 493 43.59 54.40 32.40
C MET A 493 43.02 55.80 32.68
N THR A 494 41.85 55.92 33.30
CA THR A 494 41.14 57.19 33.50
C THR A 494 40.72 57.38 34.96
N ALA A 495 40.83 58.60 35.48
CA ALA A 495 40.40 58.90 36.85
C ALA A 495 38.88 59.14 36.90
N GLU A 496 38.15 58.26 37.59
CA GLU A 496 36.73 58.36 37.99
C GLU A 496 35.72 58.72 36.87
N ARG A 497 36.06 58.45 35.60
CA ARG A 497 35.11 58.61 34.48
C ARG A 497 34.07 57.50 34.50
N GLN A 498 32.84 57.84 34.11
CA GLN A 498 31.74 56.89 33.97
C GLN A 498 31.65 56.38 32.53
N PHE A 499 31.61 55.06 32.34
CA PHE A 499 31.59 54.43 31.02
C PHE A 499 30.24 53.80 30.65
N TRP A 500 29.26 53.79 31.57
CA TRP A 500 27.91 53.30 31.27
C TRP A 500 27.13 54.20 30.29
N THR A 501 27.55 55.45 30.08
CA THR A 501 26.91 56.44 29.19
C THR A 501 27.49 56.51 27.78
N VAL A 502 28.47 55.66 27.43
CA VAL A 502 29.14 55.70 26.11
C VAL A 502 28.20 55.43 24.92
N SER A 503 27.04 54.82 25.17
CA SER A 503 26.00 54.56 24.17
C SER A 503 24.65 55.03 24.69
N ASN A 504 24.00 55.92 23.94
CA ASN A 504 22.64 56.38 24.23
C ASN A 504 21.57 55.31 23.95
N LYS A 505 21.92 54.19 23.31
CA LYS A 505 21.01 53.08 23.02
C LYS A 505 20.88 52.07 24.16
N TRP A 506 21.70 52.21 25.19
CA TRP A 506 21.68 51.33 26.37
C TRP A 506 20.62 51.82 27.35
N GLU A 507 19.38 51.43 27.10
CA GLU A 507 18.25 51.83 27.93
C GLU A 507 17.97 50.78 29.00
N VAL A 508 18.23 51.14 30.26
CA VAL A 508 17.79 50.36 31.42
C VAL A 508 16.53 51.00 31.99
N PRO A 509 15.45 50.25 32.27
CA PRO A 509 14.25 50.80 32.88
C PRO A 509 14.55 51.59 34.16
N ASN A 510 13.97 52.78 34.31
CA ASN A 510 14.16 53.68 35.46
C ASN A 510 13.91 53.00 36.82
N VAL A 511 13.02 52.01 36.80
CA VAL A 511 12.67 51.11 37.92
C VAL A 511 13.91 50.43 38.52
N TYR A 512 14.89 50.07 37.68
CA TYR A 512 16.16 49.46 38.09
C TYR A 512 17.31 50.47 38.11
N GLY A 513 17.28 51.47 37.23
CA GLY A 513 18.33 52.48 37.10
C GLY A 513 18.70 53.13 38.44
N ASN A 514 17.71 53.53 39.24
CA ASN A 514 17.96 54.16 40.54
C ASN A 514 18.67 53.23 41.55
N VAL A 515 18.41 51.92 41.49
CA VAL A 515 19.04 50.94 42.38
C VAL A 515 20.49 50.67 41.94
N ILE A 516 20.72 50.57 40.64
CA ILE A 516 22.05 50.32 40.07
C ILE A 516 22.96 51.54 40.27
N LEU A 517 22.45 52.75 40.03
CA LEU A 517 23.23 53.98 40.18
C LEU A 517 23.61 54.29 41.64
N GLY A 518 22.95 53.67 42.61
CA GLY A 518 23.28 53.76 44.05
C GLY A 518 24.51 52.95 44.48
N ILE A 519 25.13 52.17 43.60
CA ILE A 519 26.36 51.41 43.89
C ILE A 519 27.53 52.39 44.03
N LYS A 520 28.28 52.27 45.14
CA LYS A 520 29.42 53.16 45.46
C LYS A 520 30.64 52.93 44.57
N ASP A 521 30.95 51.68 44.25
CA ASP A 521 32.06 51.32 43.37
C ASP A 521 31.73 51.61 41.91
N SER A 522 32.52 52.47 41.25
CA SER A 522 32.28 52.92 39.87
C SER A 522 32.39 51.79 38.85
N LEU A 523 33.37 50.89 39.02
CA LEU A 523 33.58 49.75 38.12
C LEU A 523 32.41 48.76 38.20
N THR A 524 32.01 48.35 39.42
CA THR A 524 30.88 47.42 39.61
C THR A 524 29.57 48.05 39.12
N ARG A 525 29.36 49.34 39.36
CA ARG A 525 28.18 50.07 38.84
C ARG A 525 28.12 50.02 37.31
N ASP A 526 29.22 50.35 36.64
CA ASP A 526 29.28 50.38 35.17
C ASP A 526 29.10 48.98 34.58
N LEU A 527 29.73 47.97 35.19
CA LEU A 527 29.63 46.58 34.75
C LEU A 527 28.20 46.05 34.85
N VAL A 528 27.53 46.24 35.99
CA VAL A 528 26.14 45.81 36.18
C VAL A 528 25.20 46.53 35.20
N TYR A 529 25.36 47.84 35.03
CA TYR A 529 24.54 48.62 34.10
C TYR A 529 24.71 48.12 32.65
N ILE A 530 25.94 47.95 32.19
CA ILE A 530 26.23 47.54 30.81
C ILE A 530 25.76 46.11 30.54
N LEU A 531 25.99 45.16 31.45
CA LEU A 531 25.53 43.78 31.31
C LEU A 531 23.99 43.72 31.25
N MET A 532 23.30 44.48 32.11
CA MET A 532 21.84 44.54 32.10
C MET A 532 21.31 45.20 30.83
N ALA A 533 21.85 46.34 30.42
CA ALA A 533 21.42 47.06 29.22
C ALA A 533 21.64 46.22 27.95
N LYS A 534 22.82 45.59 27.80
CA LYS A 534 23.10 44.71 26.66
C LYS A 534 22.24 43.46 26.67
N GLY A 535 21.99 42.85 27.84
CA GLY A 535 21.10 41.70 27.95
C GLY A 535 19.65 42.02 27.55
N LEU A 536 19.11 43.16 28.01
CA LEU A 536 17.79 43.66 27.60
C LEU A 536 17.73 43.99 26.10
N HIS A 537 18.82 44.57 25.55
CA HIS A 537 18.92 44.81 24.12
C HIS A 537 18.91 43.50 23.32
N CYS A 538 19.71 42.51 23.73
CA CYS A 538 19.73 41.18 23.12
C CYS A 538 18.34 40.52 23.15
N ILE A 539 17.59 40.61 24.26
CA ILE A 539 16.20 40.13 24.34
C ILE A 539 15.32 40.82 23.28
N THR A 540 15.44 42.13 23.15
CA THR A 540 14.65 42.93 22.18
C THR A 540 14.92 42.51 20.74
N VAL A 541 16.18 42.16 20.41
CA VAL A 541 16.59 41.69 19.07
C VAL A 541 16.42 40.17 18.90
N LYS A 542 15.89 39.47 19.92
CA LYS A 542 15.69 38.00 19.96
C LYS A 542 16.99 37.19 19.94
N ASP A 543 18.09 37.77 20.40
CA ASP A 543 19.36 37.07 20.62
C ASP A 543 19.42 36.50 22.05
N PHE A 544 18.64 35.45 22.28
CA PHE A 544 18.46 34.87 23.61
C PHE A 544 19.72 34.17 24.14
N VAL A 545 20.56 33.64 23.24
CA VAL A 545 21.79 32.91 23.61
C VAL A 545 22.75 33.85 24.34
N HIS A 546 23.02 35.02 23.76
CA HIS A 546 23.91 36.00 24.37
C HIS A 546 23.25 36.70 25.56
N ALA A 547 21.94 36.98 25.50
CA ALA A 547 21.21 37.53 26.65
C ALA A 547 21.37 36.66 27.91
N LYS A 548 21.29 35.32 27.75
CA LYS A 548 21.44 34.37 28.84
C LYS A 548 22.84 34.41 29.46
N GLN A 549 23.88 34.48 28.63
CA GLN A 549 25.26 34.59 29.09
C GLN A 549 25.49 35.90 29.86
N LEU A 550 25.01 37.02 29.33
CA LEU A 550 25.12 38.34 29.95
C LEU A 550 24.38 38.40 31.30
N PHE A 551 23.15 37.88 31.38
CA PHE A 551 22.37 37.85 32.60
C PHE A 551 22.91 36.88 33.64
N ALA A 552 23.44 35.72 33.24
CA ALA A 552 24.11 34.80 34.14
C ALA A 552 25.35 35.45 34.78
N ALA A 553 26.22 36.07 33.97
CA ALA A 553 27.40 36.77 34.47
C ALA A 553 27.03 37.95 35.40
N CYS A 554 25.97 38.69 35.08
CA CYS A 554 25.47 39.77 35.93
C CYS A 554 24.88 39.23 37.25
N LEU A 555 24.13 38.12 37.20
CA LEU A 555 23.58 37.47 38.38
C LEU A 555 24.70 37.00 39.31
N GLU A 556 25.72 36.31 38.78
CA GLU A 556 26.90 35.88 39.53
C GLU A 556 27.57 37.06 40.24
N LEU A 557 27.87 38.14 39.51
CA LEU A 557 28.47 39.35 40.07
C LEU A 557 27.64 39.96 41.21
N VAL A 558 26.33 40.04 41.02
CA VAL A 558 25.43 40.69 41.97
C VAL A 558 25.16 39.85 43.22
N THR A 559 25.28 38.52 43.12
CA THR A 559 25.06 37.62 44.26
C THR A 559 26.00 37.89 45.42
N GLU A 560 27.17 38.47 45.16
CA GLU A 560 28.20 38.75 46.16
C GLU A 560 27.88 39.96 47.06
N PHE A 561 27.11 40.94 46.57
CA PHE A 561 26.98 42.23 47.26
C PHE A 561 25.56 42.79 47.41
N SER A 562 24.56 42.31 46.66
CA SER A 562 23.20 42.88 46.73
C SER A 562 22.08 41.83 46.54
N PRO A 563 21.36 41.45 47.61
CA PRO A 563 20.22 40.54 47.49
C PRO A 563 19.06 41.16 46.68
N LYS A 564 18.93 42.49 46.71
CA LYS A 564 17.89 43.22 45.96
C LYS A 564 18.12 43.13 44.45
N LEU A 565 19.33 43.44 44.00
CA LEU A 565 19.68 43.31 42.58
C LEU A 565 19.72 41.84 42.13
N ARG A 566 20.11 40.91 43.03
CA ARG A 566 20.08 39.47 42.74
C ARG A 566 18.67 39.03 42.35
N GLN A 567 17.66 39.45 43.11
CA GLN A 567 16.29 39.12 42.78
C GLN A 567 15.79 39.82 41.50
N VAL A 568 16.22 41.05 41.23
CA VAL A 568 15.93 41.72 39.94
C VAL A 568 16.46 40.89 38.78
N MET A 569 17.69 40.42 38.86
CA MET A 569 18.29 39.58 37.83
C MET A 569 17.58 38.22 37.69
N LEU A 570 17.16 37.60 38.80
CA LEU A 570 16.36 36.37 38.75
C LEU A 570 15.02 36.58 38.02
N ASN A 571 14.36 37.72 38.23
CA ASN A 571 13.11 38.05 37.56
C ASN A 571 13.31 38.28 36.05
N GLU A 572 14.36 39.00 35.64
CA GLU A 572 14.69 39.21 34.23
C GLU A 572 15.14 37.91 33.54
N MET A 573 15.84 37.02 34.26
CA MET A 573 16.24 35.72 33.75
C MET A 573 15.03 34.77 33.59
N LEU A 574 14.05 34.84 34.48
CA LEU A 574 12.76 34.15 34.31
C LEU A 574 12.04 34.63 33.05
N LEU A 575 11.96 35.94 32.83
CA LEU A 575 11.34 36.50 31.64
C LEU A 575 12.08 36.08 30.35
N LEU A 576 13.42 36.07 30.39
CA LEU A 576 14.24 35.57 29.29
C LEU A 576 13.93 34.09 28.98
N ASP A 577 13.80 33.25 30.00
CA ASP A 577 13.45 31.84 29.83
C ASP A 577 12.06 31.68 29.19
N ILE A 578 11.07 32.51 29.58
CA ILE A 578 9.74 32.56 28.95
C ILE A 578 9.86 32.92 27.47
N TYR A 579 10.52 34.02 27.13
CA TYR A 579 10.67 34.44 25.73
C TYR A 579 11.45 33.42 24.89
N THR A 580 12.48 32.80 25.46
CA THR A 580 13.24 31.75 24.78
C THR A 580 12.35 30.55 24.46
N HIS A 581 11.50 30.16 25.41
CA HIS A 581 10.54 29.08 25.23
C HIS A 581 9.49 29.43 24.16
N GLU A 582 8.83 30.58 24.28
CA GLU A 582 7.82 31.04 23.31
C GLU A 582 8.38 31.16 21.89
N ALA A 583 9.61 31.68 21.74
CA ALA A 583 10.25 31.82 20.45
C ALA A 583 10.72 30.47 19.86
N GLY A 584 11.16 29.52 20.70
CA GLY A 584 11.61 28.20 20.27
C GLY A 584 10.47 27.21 19.99
N ALA A 585 9.37 27.33 20.73
CA ALA A 585 8.20 26.46 20.64
C ALA A 585 7.43 26.63 19.32
N GLY A 586 7.37 27.84 18.75
CA GLY A 586 6.59 28.10 17.54
C GLY A 586 5.10 27.78 17.69
N LEU A 587 4.36 27.69 16.57
CA LEU A 587 2.90 27.46 16.57
C LEU A 587 2.46 26.04 16.97
N SER A 588 3.38 25.06 17.00
CA SER A 588 3.11 23.65 17.32
C SER A 588 3.88 23.17 18.55
N GLY A 589 4.25 24.10 19.44
CA GLY A 589 5.27 23.89 20.45
C GLY A 589 5.03 22.76 21.44
N GLU A 590 6.12 22.10 21.81
CA GLU A 590 6.16 21.17 22.93
C GLU A 590 5.84 21.89 24.25
N ARG A 591 5.21 21.18 25.19
CA ARG A 591 4.80 21.75 26.47
C ARG A 591 6.04 22.23 27.25
N PRO A 592 5.97 23.40 27.93
CA PRO A 592 7.09 23.90 28.70
C PRO A 592 7.51 22.95 29.81
N PRO A 593 8.82 22.94 30.15
CA PRO A 593 9.33 22.14 31.25
C PRO A 593 8.64 22.55 32.55
N SER A 594 8.32 21.57 33.39
CA SER A 594 7.58 21.80 34.64
C SER A 594 8.29 22.75 35.61
N ASP A 595 9.63 22.80 35.55
CA ASP A 595 10.44 23.75 36.32
C ASP A 595 10.17 25.21 35.93
N LEU A 596 9.97 25.51 34.64
CA LEU A 596 9.66 26.87 34.22
C LEU A 596 8.27 27.28 34.73
N ILE A 597 7.28 26.40 34.61
CA ILE A 597 5.93 26.64 35.14
C ILE A 597 5.99 26.87 36.66
N SER A 598 6.71 26.04 37.41
CA SER A 598 6.80 26.19 38.87
C SER A 598 7.50 27.48 39.28
N ARG A 599 8.57 27.90 38.57
CA ARG A 599 9.25 29.19 38.79
C ARG A 599 8.33 30.37 38.52
N VAL A 600 7.51 30.33 37.46
CA VAL A 600 6.51 31.38 37.17
C VAL A 600 5.46 31.47 38.28
N ARG A 601 4.91 30.33 38.73
CA ARG A 601 3.95 30.30 39.84
C ARG A 601 4.58 30.85 41.13
N GLY A 602 5.79 30.40 41.46
CA GLY A 602 6.54 30.86 42.62
C GLY A 602 6.80 32.37 42.60
N TYR A 603 7.16 32.93 41.44
CA TYR A 603 7.34 34.38 41.28
C TYR A 603 6.04 35.17 41.55
N LEU A 604 4.89 34.69 41.07
CA LEU A 604 3.61 35.36 41.26
C LEU A 604 3.12 35.29 42.72
N GLU A 605 3.37 34.17 43.41
CA GLU A 605 2.92 33.90 44.78
C GLU A 605 3.82 34.54 45.85
N MET A 606 5.14 34.41 45.69
CA MET A 606 6.12 34.85 46.68
C MET A 606 6.58 36.28 46.40
N ARG A 607 5.75 37.26 46.79
CA ARG A 607 6.13 38.67 46.71
C ARG A 607 7.09 39.03 47.83
N VAL A 608 8.35 39.26 47.47
CA VAL A 608 9.32 39.87 48.40
C VAL A 608 9.06 41.38 48.48
N PRO A 609 8.76 41.94 49.66
CA PRO A 609 8.60 43.38 49.82
C PRO A 609 9.90 44.14 49.44
N ASP A 610 9.78 45.39 49.01
CA ASP A 610 10.88 46.32 48.66
C ASP A 610 11.67 46.07 47.36
N ILE A 611 11.22 45.13 46.53
CA ILE A 611 11.82 44.84 45.22
C ILE A 611 11.00 45.50 44.11
N PRO A 612 11.63 46.33 43.25
CA PRO A 612 10.91 47.05 42.23
C PRO A 612 10.47 46.08 41.12
N LEU A 613 9.15 45.95 40.91
CA LEU A 613 8.55 45.02 39.96
C LEU A 613 8.27 45.74 38.65
N ARG A 614 8.75 45.19 37.52
CA ARG A 614 8.36 45.67 36.20
C ARG A 614 7.03 45.04 35.82
N GLN A 615 6.07 45.88 35.44
CA GLN A 615 4.72 45.47 35.02
C GLN A 615 4.76 44.38 33.92
N VAL A 616 5.69 44.53 32.98
CA VAL A 616 5.93 43.59 31.87
C VAL A 616 6.25 42.16 32.33
N VAL A 617 6.90 41.96 33.47
CA VAL A 617 7.21 40.60 33.95
C VAL A 617 5.92 39.90 34.42
N ALA A 618 5.02 40.65 35.06
CA ALA A 618 3.77 40.10 35.57
C ALA A 618 2.76 39.78 34.45
N GLU A 619 2.69 40.62 33.41
CA GLU A 619 1.81 40.39 32.27
C GLU A 619 2.26 39.17 31.44
N GLU A 620 3.56 39.06 31.17
CA GLU A 620 4.14 37.95 30.41
C GLU A 620 4.02 36.62 31.16
N CYS A 621 4.24 36.61 32.47
CA CYS A 621 4.00 35.43 33.30
C CYS A 621 2.53 34.97 33.27
N ALA A 622 1.57 35.91 33.32
CA ALA A 622 0.14 35.60 33.28
C ALA A 622 -0.27 35.10 31.87
N ALA A 623 0.23 35.74 30.82
CA ALA A 623 0.01 35.32 29.43
C ALA A 623 0.59 33.93 29.15
N PHE A 624 1.81 33.67 29.61
CA PHE A 624 2.47 32.37 29.50
C PHE A 624 1.63 31.24 30.11
N LEU A 625 1.17 31.40 31.36
CA LEU A 625 0.32 30.39 32.02
C LEU A 625 -1.00 30.16 31.27
N LEU A 626 -1.60 31.23 30.73
CA LEU A 626 -2.85 31.15 29.99
C LEU A 626 -2.67 30.42 28.63
N ASN A 627 -1.62 30.76 27.87
CA ASN A 627 -1.32 30.17 26.57
C ASN A 627 -1.04 28.67 26.66
N TRP A 628 -0.33 28.24 27.71
CA TRP A 628 -0.01 26.83 27.97
C TRP A 628 -1.11 26.05 28.71
N ARG A 629 -2.31 26.62 28.80
CA ARG A 629 -3.52 25.99 29.35
C ARG A 629 -3.36 25.54 30.81
N GLU A 630 -2.64 26.31 31.62
CA GLU A 630 -2.54 26.10 33.07
C GLU A 630 -3.83 26.56 33.79
N ASN A 631 -4.99 26.15 33.25
CA ASN A 631 -6.32 26.55 33.68
C ASN A 631 -6.64 26.06 35.09
N GLU A 632 -6.14 24.90 35.49
CA GLU A 632 -6.35 24.35 36.83
C GLU A 632 -5.71 25.25 37.89
N TYR A 633 -4.47 25.69 37.65
CA TYR A 633 -3.80 26.64 38.52
C TYR A 633 -4.57 27.96 38.58
N LEU A 634 -4.81 28.58 37.41
CA LEU A 634 -5.44 29.89 37.30
C LEU A 634 -6.85 29.97 37.93
N THR A 635 -7.59 28.86 37.94
CA THR A 635 -8.96 28.83 38.48
C THR A 635 -9.06 28.40 39.94
N MET A 636 -8.29 27.40 40.37
CA MET A 636 -8.49 26.75 41.69
C MET A 636 -7.36 26.99 42.69
N GLN A 637 -6.14 27.32 42.23
CA GLN A 637 -4.94 27.35 43.09
C GLN A 637 -4.38 28.76 43.31
N VAL A 638 -4.81 29.77 42.54
CA VAL A 638 -4.30 31.15 42.70
C VAL A 638 -4.74 31.76 44.04
N PRO A 639 -3.82 32.33 44.84
CA PRO A 639 -4.17 33.03 46.08
C PRO A 639 -5.10 34.24 45.86
N LEU A 640 -6.11 34.39 46.72
CA LEU A 640 -7.09 35.49 46.60
C LEU A 640 -6.44 36.89 46.68
N SER A 641 -5.39 37.03 47.49
CA SER A 641 -4.61 38.27 47.62
C SER A 641 -3.90 38.66 46.31
N LEU A 642 -3.46 37.69 45.52
CA LEU A 642 -2.82 37.92 44.23
C LEU A 642 -3.85 38.39 43.19
N VAL A 643 -5.01 37.76 43.18
CA VAL A 643 -6.15 38.10 42.31
C VAL A 643 -6.68 39.51 42.56
N GLN A 644 -6.70 39.98 43.81
CA GLN A 644 -7.17 41.33 44.15
C GLN A 644 -6.15 42.42 43.83
N ASN A 645 -4.85 42.10 43.91
CA ASN A 645 -3.77 43.09 43.80
C ASN A 645 -3.11 43.15 42.41
N ASN A 646 -3.31 42.15 41.54
CA ASN A 646 -2.70 42.11 40.20
C ASN A 646 -3.80 41.98 39.11
N PRO A 647 -4.03 43.03 38.30
CA PRO A 647 -5.09 43.03 37.31
C PRO A 647 -4.86 42.02 36.16
N TYR A 648 -3.59 41.70 35.85
CA TYR A 648 -3.25 40.71 34.82
C TYR A 648 -3.63 39.30 35.22
N VAL A 649 -3.31 38.92 36.47
CA VAL A 649 -3.69 37.62 37.03
C VAL A 649 -5.21 37.52 37.17
N LYS A 650 -5.88 38.61 37.58
CA LYS A 650 -7.35 38.65 37.64
C LYS A 650 -7.99 38.39 36.28
N LEU A 651 -7.50 39.04 35.23
CA LEU A 651 -7.99 38.85 33.87
C LEU A 651 -7.70 37.43 33.36
N GLY A 652 -6.48 36.93 33.55
CA GLY A 652 -6.09 35.56 33.18
C GLY A 652 -6.94 34.49 33.87
N GLN A 653 -7.25 34.66 35.16
CA GLN A 653 -8.17 33.79 35.90
C GLN A 653 -9.58 33.78 35.28
N LEU A 654 -10.15 34.96 34.99
CA LEU A 654 -11.50 35.07 34.43
C LEU A 654 -11.60 34.45 33.03
N LEU A 655 -10.55 34.63 32.20
CA LEU A 655 -10.44 34.01 30.88
C LEU A 655 -10.33 32.48 30.99
N ALA A 656 -9.44 31.98 31.84
CA ALA A 656 -9.27 30.54 32.07
C ALA A 656 -10.55 29.88 32.60
N ALA A 657 -11.24 30.53 33.56
CA ALA A 657 -12.53 30.07 34.10
C ALA A 657 -13.60 29.99 33.01
N THR A 658 -13.75 31.05 32.21
CA THR A 658 -14.73 31.10 31.11
C THR A 658 -14.45 30.01 30.07
N CYS A 659 -13.19 29.82 29.67
CA CYS A 659 -12.80 28.78 28.72
C CYS A 659 -13.04 27.35 29.25
N LYS A 660 -12.79 27.12 30.55
CA LYS A 660 -13.03 25.82 31.20
C LYS A 660 -14.51 25.47 31.29
N ASP A 661 -15.38 26.47 31.41
CA ASP A 661 -16.83 26.29 31.58
C ASP A 661 -17.58 26.06 30.25
N LEU A 662 -16.96 26.33 29.09
CA LEU A 662 -17.56 26.15 27.75
C LEU A 662 -18.12 24.74 27.46
N PRO A 663 -17.48 23.62 27.88
CA PRO A 663 -18.00 22.26 27.65
C PRO A 663 -19.20 21.90 28.54
N GLY A 664 -19.53 22.69 29.56
CA GLY A 664 -20.53 22.37 30.59
C GLY A 664 -21.95 22.90 30.26
N PRO A 665 -23.01 22.06 30.31
CA PRO A 665 -24.33 22.45 29.80
C PRO A 665 -25.21 23.30 30.74
N LYS A 666 -24.82 23.64 31.98
CA LYS A 666 -25.77 24.26 32.96
C LYS A 666 -25.27 25.39 33.89
N GLU A 667 -23.98 25.70 34.00
CA GLU A 667 -23.46 26.76 34.90
C GLU A 667 -22.53 27.80 34.27
N SER A 668 -22.31 27.74 32.94
CA SER A 668 -21.27 28.48 32.21
C SER A 668 -21.45 30.00 32.06
N ARG A 669 -22.47 30.61 32.69
CA ARG A 669 -22.75 32.05 32.55
C ARG A 669 -22.13 32.93 33.62
N ARG A 670 -21.73 32.40 34.79
CA ARG A 670 -21.22 33.25 35.89
C ARG A 670 -19.86 33.86 35.54
N ALA A 671 -18.86 33.02 35.23
CA ALA A 671 -17.52 33.50 34.84
C ALA A 671 -17.55 34.38 33.58
N ALA A 672 -18.36 34.01 32.59
CA ALA A 672 -18.55 34.81 31.37
C ALA A 672 -19.20 36.18 31.65
N LYS A 673 -20.17 36.23 32.58
CA LYS A 673 -20.81 37.48 33.01
C LYS A 673 -19.82 38.37 33.77
N ASP A 674 -19.04 37.80 34.68
CA ASP A 674 -18.03 38.53 35.45
C ASP A 674 -16.93 39.10 34.52
N LEU A 675 -16.48 38.31 33.54
CA LEU A 675 -15.56 38.78 32.51
C LEU A 675 -16.16 39.93 31.68
N TRP A 676 -17.41 39.79 31.26
CA TRP A 676 -18.13 40.84 30.53
C TRP A 676 -18.25 42.13 31.35
N GLU A 677 -18.63 42.05 32.61
CA GLU A 677 -18.74 43.22 33.50
C GLU A 677 -17.39 43.92 33.68
N VAL A 678 -16.30 43.17 33.86
CA VAL A 678 -14.94 43.76 33.97
C VAL A 678 -14.52 44.46 32.68
N VAL A 679 -14.73 43.84 31.52
CA VAL A 679 -14.41 44.46 30.22
C VAL A 679 -15.24 45.72 29.98
N VAL A 680 -16.54 45.68 30.31
CA VAL A 680 -17.41 46.87 30.22
C VAL A 680 -16.95 47.99 31.15
N GLN A 681 -16.54 47.67 32.38
CA GLN A 681 -16.00 48.65 33.32
C GLN A 681 -14.71 49.31 32.81
N ILE A 682 -13.78 48.52 32.25
CA ILE A 682 -12.54 49.03 31.63
C ILE A 682 -12.86 50.00 30.49
N CYS A 683 -13.86 49.68 29.68
CA CYS A 683 -14.27 50.48 28.52
C CYS A 683 -15.24 51.63 28.86
N SER A 684 -15.62 51.82 30.13
CA SER A 684 -16.56 52.84 30.58
C SER A 684 -15.88 54.11 31.08
N VAL A 685 -16.57 55.25 30.97
CA VAL A 685 -16.10 56.57 31.44
C VAL A 685 -16.46 56.76 32.91
N SER A 686 -15.49 57.14 33.73
CA SER A 686 -15.72 57.65 35.08
C SER A 686 -16.48 58.98 35.04
N ASN A 687 -17.71 58.98 35.56
CA ASN A 687 -18.54 60.19 35.63
C ASN A 687 -18.09 61.19 36.71
N GLN A 688 -17.07 60.86 37.53
CA GLN A 688 -16.62 61.75 38.61
C GLN A 688 -15.75 62.93 38.14
N HIS A 689 -15.26 62.92 36.89
CA HIS A 689 -14.36 63.97 36.36
C HIS A 689 -14.93 64.76 35.17
N LYS A 690 -16.25 65.07 35.15
CA LYS A 690 -16.80 66.13 34.27
C LYS A 690 -16.39 67.55 34.73
N ARG A 691 -15.12 67.76 35.10
CA ARG A 691 -14.53 69.09 35.29
C ARG A 691 -13.28 69.17 34.40
N GLY A 692 -13.47 69.41 33.11
CA GLY A 692 -12.30 69.54 32.23
C GLY A 692 -12.55 69.94 30.79
N ASN A 693 -13.52 69.36 30.07
CA ASN A 693 -13.74 69.72 28.66
C ASN A 693 -15.13 69.34 28.14
N ASP A 694 -15.72 70.24 27.36
CA ASP A 694 -17.06 70.13 26.76
C ASP A 694 -17.05 69.27 25.48
N GLY A 695 -16.59 68.01 25.58
CA GLY A 695 -16.55 67.09 24.44
C GLY A 695 -16.36 65.61 24.82
N ARG A 696 -16.87 64.69 24.00
CA ARG A 696 -16.70 63.22 24.13
C ARG A 696 -15.28 62.76 23.74
N VAL A 697 -14.24 63.33 24.37
CA VAL A 697 -12.84 62.99 24.08
C VAL A 697 -12.15 62.27 25.24
N SER A 698 -12.88 61.98 26.32
CA SER A 698 -12.35 61.41 27.56
C SER A 698 -11.62 60.09 27.32
N LEU A 699 -12.25 59.06 26.78
CA LEU A 699 -11.59 57.76 26.55
C LEU A 699 -10.56 57.75 25.39
N ILE A 700 -10.63 58.70 24.46
CA ILE A 700 -9.80 58.71 23.24
C ILE A 700 -8.51 59.53 23.44
N LYS A 701 -8.56 60.64 24.19
CA LYS A 701 -7.39 61.50 24.46
C LYS A 701 -6.99 61.57 25.94
N HIS A 702 -7.92 61.38 26.89
CA HIS A 702 -7.63 61.48 28.33
C HIS A 702 -7.60 60.10 29.00
N ARG A 703 -6.38 59.54 29.09
CA ARG A 703 -6.08 58.19 29.60
C ARG A 703 -6.64 57.87 31.00
N GLU A 704 -6.94 58.88 31.81
CA GLU A 704 -7.26 58.77 33.24
C GLU A 704 -8.73 58.47 33.57
N SER A 705 -9.61 58.36 32.56
CA SER A 705 -11.06 58.28 32.78
C SER A 705 -11.65 56.87 32.90
N THR A 706 -10.83 55.81 32.99
CA THR A 706 -11.29 54.41 33.09
C THR A 706 -11.57 53.97 34.53
N LEU A 707 -12.68 53.25 34.74
CA LEU A 707 -13.11 52.74 36.07
C LEU A 707 -12.69 51.29 36.37
N GLY A 708 -12.10 50.59 35.40
CA GLY A 708 -11.78 49.17 35.49
C GLY A 708 -10.45 48.84 36.16
N ILE A 709 -10.15 47.54 36.25
CA ILE A 709 -8.92 47.02 36.86
C ILE A 709 -7.63 47.38 36.09
N MET A 710 -7.74 47.81 34.83
CA MET A 710 -6.64 48.23 33.97
C MET A 710 -7.09 49.29 32.97
N TYR A 711 -6.15 49.97 32.32
CA TYR A 711 -6.42 50.91 31.24
C TYR A 711 -6.76 50.17 29.94
N ARG A 712 -7.57 50.81 29.08
CA ARG A 712 -7.99 50.26 27.79
C ARG A 712 -6.82 49.82 26.89
N HIS A 713 -5.78 50.65 26.76
CA HIS A 713 -4.62 50.37 25.90
C HIS A 713 -3.68 49.28 26.44
N VAL A 714 -3.91 48.79 27.67
CA VAL A 714 -3.18 47.65 28.24
C VAL A 714 -3.94 46.35 27.94
N LEU A 715 -5.25 46.44 27.65
CA LEU A 715 -6.09 45.34 27.21
C LEU A 715 -6.09 45.16 25.69
N GLU A 716 -6.09 46.28 24.94
CA GLU A 716 -5.86 46.32 23.48
C GLU A 716 -4.42 45.95 23.14
#